data_AF-A0A3D8I258-F1
#
_entry.id   AF-A0A3D8I258-F1
#
_cell.length_a   1.000
_cell.length_b   1.000
_cell.length_c   1.000
_cell.angle_alpha   90.00
_cell.angle_beta   90.00
_cell.angle_gamma   90.00
#
_symmetry.space_group_name_H-M   'P 1'
#
loop_
_entity.id
_entity.type
_entity.pdbx_description
1 polymer ?
#
loop_
_entity_poly.entity_id
_entity_poly.type
_entity_poly.pdbx_seq_one_letter_code
_entity_poly.pdbx_strand_id
1 'polypeptide(L)'
;MRVVHILCLVLYMLVGVACSDTPEDEPIEDIEQTLFILQGDESLDTLMEKVLSYYTSIEYLSPTIPSTNDFPQIEEKQAQINTLLWEAYKQNRQFSIASSTLEVALGLEQEWYILCASLKPYMLIPPNERLQVEITLNLALLLLNNNQGDSSALDSLLEKQYQNAQESGNLNTIIEFQIQVRLLALFALYHLDSINQNMEHLASHKVRMSLEADLEHYRDFLPYSHYVLYSRAFKLLKDEILKHQAPMDRIFLKLLEYPKSINVSLLEGEDLYLHIGRLKRAYALFKMHDLSSPAAREIIQIARNPLKNVYDNAINAHYLYGLDYLSLSFLGDDTYTNLPLALKYLQQDFKSFQISQHYFDPNLFQNYIASLFSGAYILSERYENQVYFDEILRILKAEIEQYSDVISDDDMELYEDALFILEKTDRSKFLAIMLVESTPEDEAGYVKVPLSLSPQEIAQIKHIISKEQSALQEDRIPCLSPLEVSFMLSLIYQAYRAQGFESVPPEMFRIRLAEVFGIARFYQNPLKQHLIDFDSFMLLGVVDKPCYVDAMLADEALEMLKRKEEVCGNNLYFEKENAFVIDNLLPSQILEQSSDGRVYYRLRLADMYLNTFLFRNDEDALQAFLDSEDKGEILGTLLAFFPDIKEYLHNRLSPQDVQKFMQGAKPKACP
;
A
#
# COMPACT_ATOMS: atom_id res chain seq x y z
N MET A 1 44.34 51.78 -8.49
CA MET A 1 44.33 51.49 -7.04
C MET A 1 43.31 52.29 -6.21
N ARG A 2 42.79 53.46 -6.66
CA ARG A 2 41.77 54.23 -5.92
C ARG A 2 40.34 53.68 -5.98
N VAL A 3 40.00 52.84 -6.95
CA VAL A 3 38.62 52.32 -7.12
C VAL A 3 38.32 51.13 -6.19
N VAL A 4 39.33 50.32 -5.86
CA VAL A 4 39.20 49.17 -4.94
C VAL A 4 39.07 49.65 -3.47
N HIS A 5 39.73 50.76 -3.12
CA HIS A 5 39.63 51.34 -1.77
C HIS A 5 38.24 51.95 -1.48
N ILE A 6 37.56 52.48 -2.50
CA ILE A 6 36.21 53.03 -2.33
C ILE A 6 35.18 51.90 -2.18
N LEU A 7 35.36 50.78 -2.89
CA LEU A 7 34.47 49.62 -2.77
C LEU A 7 34.59 48.95 -1.38
N CYS A 8 35.81 48.83 -0.85
CA CYS A 8 36.01 48.33 0.52
C CYS A 8 35.46 49.28 1.59
N LEU A 9 35.49 50.60 1.37
CA LEU A 9 34.94 51.60 2.31
C LEU A 9 33.41 51.59 2.35
N VAL A 10 32.75 51.35 1.20
CA VAL A 10 31.28 51.20 1.16
C VAL A 10 30.82 49.90 1.83
N LEU A 11 31.57 48.81 1.65
CA LEU A 11 31.31 47.54 2.35
C LEU A 11 31.54 47.64 3.87
N TYR A 12 32.55 48.39 4.33
CA TYR A 12 32.77 48.61 5.76
C TYR A 12 31.72 49.54 6.40
N MET A 13 31.22 50.54 5.65
CA MET A 13 30.15 51.43 6.12
C MET A 13 28.78 50.76 6.14
N LEU A 14 28.52 49.75 5.30
CA LEU A 14 27.29 48.94 5.37
C LEU A 14 27.31 47.94 6.54
N VAL A 15 28.48 47.49 6.99
CA VAL A 15 28.63 46.62 8.17
C VAL A 15 28.66 47.44 9.48
N GLY A 16 29.01 48.73 9.42
CA GLY A 16 29.17 49.60 10.59
C GLY A 16 27.93 50.39 11.06
N VAL A 17 26.77 50.30 10.39
CA VAL A 17 25.51 50.95 10.84
C VAL A 17 24.63 50.00 11.68
N ALA A 18 25.11 48.80 12.00
CA ALA A 18 24.40 47.86 12.87
C ALA A 18 25.08 47.62 14.23
N CYS A 19 25.97 48.51 14.69
CA CYS A 19 26.51 48.50 16.05
C CYS A 19 26.87 49.93 16.51
N SER A 20 26.09 50.50 17.42
CA SER A 20 26.56 51.54 18.34
C SER A 20 26.00 51.32 19.75
N ASP A 21 26.91 50.96 20.65
CA ASP A 21 26.91 50.88 22.13
C ASP A 21 26.03 51.93 22.85
N THR A 22 25.46 51.83 24.06
CA THR A 22 25.41 50.95 25.29
C THR A 22 24.38 51.64 26.27
N PRO A 23 23.92 51.14 27.46
CA PRO A 23 24.60 50.28 28.44
C PRO A 23 23.76 49.19 29.17
N GLU A 24 24.52 48.28 29.80
CA GLU A 24 24.23 47.45 30.99
C GLU A 24 22.77 47.36 31.47
N ASP A 25 22.10 46.27 31.09
CA ASP A 25 21.16 45.57 31.96
C ASP A 25 21.55 44.09 31.96
N GLU A 26 21.34 43.43 33.10
CA GLU A 26 21.70 42.05 33.43
C GLU A 26 21.37 41.05 32.30
N PRO A 27 22.04 39.88 32.21
CA PRO A 27 21.68 38.89 31.21
C PRO A 27 20.28 38.37 31.56
N ILE A 28 19.26 38.99 30.96
CA ILE A 28 17.99 38.33 30.72
C ILE A 28 18.38 37.10 29.93
N GLU A 29 18.16 35.91 30.48
CA GLU A 29 18.20 34.68 29.72
C GLU A 29 17.33 34.91 28.48
N ASP A 30 17.98 35.11 27.34
CA ASP A 30 17.34 35.06 26.04
C ASP A 30 16.60 33.73 26.01
N ILE A 31 15.27 33.78 26.13
CA ILE A 31 14.38 32.67 25.82
C ILE A 31 14.70 32.39 24.35
N GLU A 32 15.56 31.40 24.10
CA GLU A 32 15.89 30.92 22.77
C GLU A 32 14.57 30.80 22.01
N GLN A 33 14.40 31.61 20.97
CA GLN A 33 13.33 31.43 20.00
C GLN A 33 13.33 29.95 19.66
N THR A 34 12.30 29.24 20.12
CA THR A 34 12.20 27.79 20.01
C THR A 34 12.01 27.51 18.53
N LEU A 35 13.13 27.39 17.82
CA LEU A 35 13.17 27.14 16.39
C LEU A 35 12.34 25.89 16.15
N PHE A 36 11.31 26.03 15.30
CA PHE A 36 10.44 24.96 14.81
C PHE A 36 11.21 23.96 13.95
N ILE A 37 12.22 23.33 14.53
CA ILE A 37 13.00 22.28 13.89
C ILE A 37 12.35 20.98 14.34
N LEU A 38 11.62 20.36 13.42
CA LEU A 38 11.21 18.98 13.55
C LEU A 38 12.46 18.11 13.48
N GLN A 39 12.74 17.35 14.54
CA GLN A 39 13.93 16.51 14.62
C GLN A 39 13.58 15.05 14.29
N GLY A 40 13.74 14.62 13.05
CA GLY A 40 13.62 13.20 12.69
C GLY A 40 12.29 12.57 13.11
N ASP A 41 12.33 11.47 13.90
CA ASP A 41 11.16 10.75 14.42
C ASP A 41 10.81 11.14 15.87
N GLU A 42 10.24 12.33 16.04
CA GLU A 42 9.75 12.81 17.33
C GLU A 42 8.47 12.07 17.77
N SER A 43 8.35 11.83 19.07
CA SER A 43 7.17 11.19 19.66
C SER A 43 5.97 12.14 19.70
N LEU A 44 4.76 11.58 19.80
CA LEU A 44 3.52 12.34 19.98
C LEU A 44 3.64 13.32 21.16
N ASP A 45 4.13 12.85 22.31
CA ASP A 45 4.31 13.68 23.51
C ASP A 45 5.20 14.90 23.26
N THR A 46 6.32 14.72 22.56
CA THR A 46 7.25 15.82 22.25
C THR A 46 6.62 16.82 21.29
N LEU A 47 5.86 16.34 20.29
CA LEU A 47 5.16 17.22 19.36
C LEU A 47 4.05 18.00 20.06
N MET A 48 3.29 17.37 20.95
CA MET A 48 2.24 18.03 21.72
C MET A 48 2.81 19.02 22.75
N GLU A 49 3.96 18.73 23.36
CA GLU A 49 4.69 19.68 24.20
C GLU A 49 5.17 20.90 23.39
N LYS A 50 5.61 20.72 22.14
CA LYS A 50 5.92 21.85 21.24
C LYS A 50 4.69 22.66 20.88
N VAL A 51 3.56 22.00 20.59
CA VAL A 51 2.27 22.67 20.35
C VAL A 51 1.86 23.49 21.58
N LEU A 52 1.96 22.92 22.78
CA LEU A 52 1.64 23.62 24.04
C LEU A 52 2.62 24.76 24.33
N SER A 53 3.91 24.55 24.09
CA SER A 53 4.95 25.59 24.25
C SER A 53 4.72 26.76 23.31
N TYR A 54 4.32 26.48 22.07
CA TYR A 54 3.99 27.54 21.13
C TYR A 54 2.68 28.24 21.50
N TYR A 55 1.65 27.47 21.85
CA TYR A 55 0.35 28.00 22.31
C TYR A 55 0.49 28.94 23.51
N THR A 56 1.35 28.58 24.48
CA THR A 56 1.59 29.38 25.69
C THR A 56 2.62 30.50 25.50
N SER A 57 3.46 30.44 24.45
CA SER A 57 4.40 31.51 24.08
C SER A 57 3.81 32.54 23.11
N ILE A 58 2.49 32.50 22.86
CA ILE A 58 1.72 33.54 22.15
C ILE A 58 1.59 34.83 23.00
N GLU A 59 2.67 35.29 23.61
CA GLU A 59 2.81 36.68 24.08
C GLU A 59 3.18 37.61 22.90
N TYR A 60 3.58 37.06 21.74
CA TYR A 60 4.18 37.80 20.63
C TYR A 60 3.31 38.02 19.37
N LEU A 61 2.06 37.53 19.32
CA LEU A 61 1.18 37.71 18.14
C LEU A 61 0.17 38.87 18.27
N SER A 62 0.16 39.59 19.40
CA SER A 62 -0.39 40.94 19.37
C SER A 62 0.63 41.83 18.66
N PRO A 63 0.28 42.50 17.54
CA PRO A 63 1.15 43.52 17.00
C PRO A 63 1.48 44.46 18.15
N THR A 64 2.76 44.77 18.30
CA THR A 64 3.32 45.74 19.26
C THR A 64 2.80 47.13 18.90
N ILE A 65 1.51 47.33 19.07
CA ILE A 65 0.95 48.62 19.42
C ILE A 65 1.34 48.77 20.88
N PRO A 66 2.11 49.79 21.29
CA PRO A 66 2.39 50.01 22.70
C PRO A 66 1.05 50.06 23.42
N SER A 67 0.81 49.07 24.29
CA SER A 67 -0.40 48.96 25.08
C SER A 67 -0.48 50.21 25.94
N THR A 68 -1.37 51.13 25.59
CA THR A 68 -1.67 52.29 26.45
C THR A 68 -2.45 51.89 27.71
N ASN A 69 -2.63 50.60 27.99
CA ASN A 69 -3.43 50.05 29.09
C ASN A 69 -2.83 48.72 29.61
N ASP A 70 -1.66 48.77 30.25
CA ASP A 70 -1.17 47.63 31.03
C ASP A 70 -2.02 47.50 32.29
N PHE A 71 -2.71 46.37 32.44
CA PHE A 71 -3.47 46.03 33.64
C PHE A 71 -2.73 44.89 34.35
N PRO A 72 -1.90 45.17 35.37
CA PRO A 72 -1.03 44.16 36.00
C PRO A 72 -1.78 42.93 36.53
N GLN A 73 -3.03 43.11 36.96
CA GLN A 73 -3.88 42.02 37.45
C GLN A 73 -4.34 41.07 36.34
N ILE A 74 -4.43 41.52 35.08
CA ILE A 74 -4.76 40.67 33.93
C ILE A 74 -3.55 39.80 33.59
N GLU A 75 -2.38 40.41 33.45
CA GLU A 75 -1.12 39.73 33.14
C GLU A 75 -0.81 38.67 34.20
N GLU A 76 -1.00 39.02 35.49
CA GLU A 76 -0.83 38.06 36.60
C GLU A 76 -1.80 36.87 36.46
N LYS A 77 -3.06 37.11 36.10
CA LYS A 77 -4.06 36.05 35.91
C LYS A 77 -3.79 35.20 34.67
N GLN A 78 -3.35 35.81 33.57
CA GLN A 78 -2.95 35.10 32.36
C GLN A 78 -1.76 34.17 32.64
N ALA A 79 -0.76 34.64 33.38
CA ALA A 79 0.38 33.83 33.80
C ALA A 79 -0.04 32.65 34.71
N GLN A 80 -0.96 32.88 35.65
CA GLN A 80 -1.53 31.83 36.50
C GLN A 80 -2.28 30.77 35.68
N ILE A 81 -3.09 31.21 34.70
CA ILE A 81 -3.84 30.32 33.80
C ILE A 81 -2.91 29.53 32.89
N ASN A 82 -1.85 30.13 32.34
CA ASN A 82 -0.86 29.44 31.53
C ASN A 82 -0.10 28.38 32.36
N THR A 83 0.26 28.71 33.61
CA THR A 83 0.89 27.75 34.54
C THR A 83 -0.04 26.59 34.85
N LEU A 84 -1.32 26.89 35.11
CA LEU A 84 -2.36 25.88 35.32
C LEU A 84 -2.51 24.96 34.11
N LEU A 85 -2.52 25.51 32.88
CA LEU A 85 -2.63 24.71 31.67
C LEU A 85 -1.47 23.72 31.54
N TRP A 86 -0.24 24.17 31.81
CA TRP A 86 0.93 23.30 31.83
C TRP A 86 0.84 22.19 32.88
N GLU A 87 0.32 22.50 34.07
CA GLU A 87 0.11 21.51 35.12
C GLU A 87 -0.99 20.50 34.75
N ALA A 88 -2.12 21.00 34.22
CA ALA A 88 -3.24 20.19 33.73
C ALA A 88 -2.79 19.24 32.61
N TYR A 89 -1.99 19.74 31.66
CA TYR A 89 -1.41 18.93 30.59
C TYR A 89 -0.54 17.79 31.14
N LYS A 90 0.35 18.08 32.09
CA LYS A 90 1.21 17.07 32.71
C LYS A 90 0.41 16.00 33.45
N GLN A 91 -0.63 16.40 34.19
CA GLN A 91 -1.47 15.46 34.94
C GLN A 91 -2.33 14.60 34.02
N ASN A 92 -2.91 15.19 32.97
CA ASN A 92 -3.68 14.48 31.96
C ASN A 92 -2.84 13.40 31.27
N ARG A 93 -1.63 13.78 30.81
CA ARG A 93 -0.66 12.86 30.20
C ARG A 93 -0.27 11.70 31.14
N GLN A 94 -0.19 11.96 32.44
CA GLN A 94 0.16 10.94 33.44
C GLN A 94 -1.04 10.08 33.90
N PHE A 95 -2.23 10.33 33.36
CA PHE A 95 -3.50 9.72 33.81
C PHE A 95 -3.75 9.90 35.32
N SER A 96 -3.19 10.95 35.92
CA SER A 96 -3.20 11.17 37.38
C SER A 96 -3.66 12.58 37.70
N ILE A 97 -4.98 12.78 37.64
CA ILE A 97 -5.62 14.09 37.87
C ILE A 97 -5.86 14.29 39.37
N ALA A 98 -5.24 15.32 39.94
CA ALA A 98 -5.40 15.70 41.33
C ALA A 98 -6.60 16.63 41.52
N SER A 99 -7.49 16.31 42.45
CA SER A 99 -8.67 17.15 42.77
C SER A 99 -8.28 18.58 43.17
N SER A 100 -7.13 18.77 43.82
CA SER A 100 -6.63 20.09 44.20
C SER A 100 -6.36 20.99 43.00
N THR A 101 -5.84 20.45 41.90
CA THR A 101 -5.55 21.24 40.70
C THR A 101 -6.84 21.61 39.96
N LEU A 102 -7.84 20.73 39.97
CA LEU A 102 -9.18 21.03 39.47
C LEU A 102 -9.87 22.14 40.29
N GLU A 103 -9.75 22.11 41.62
CA GLU A 103 -10.27 23.17 42.49
C GLU A 103 -9.61 24.52 42.21
N VAL A 104 -8.30 24.56 41.98
CA VAL A 104 -7.57 25.77 41.57
C VAL A 104 -8.07 26.29 40.22
N ALA A 105 -8.30 25.40 39.26
CA ALA A 105 -8.84 25.77 37.94
C ALA A 105 -10.24 26.41 38.03
N LEU A 106 -11.15 25.80 38.78
CA LEU A 106 -12.51 26.32 38.99
C LEU A 106 -12.49 27.64 39.78
N GLY A 107 -11.57 27.79 40.72
CA GLY A 107 -11.35 29.05 41.42
C GLY A 107 -10.90 30.18 40.48
N LEU A 108 -9.92 29.90 39.61
CA LEU A 108 -9.44 30.86 38.61
C LEU A 108 -10.53 31.22 37.58
N GLU A 109 -11.40 30.28 37.20
CA GLU A 109 -12.55 30.54 36.34
C GLU A 109 -13.48 31.59 36.95
N GLN A 110 -13.84 31.40 38.22
CA GLN A 110 -14.72 32.30 38.96
C GLN A 110 -14.08 33.68 39.16
N GLU A 111 -12.80 33.72 39.51
CA GLU A 111 -12.05 34.97 39.66
C GLU A 111 -11.98 35.74 38.36
N TRP A 112 -11.69 35.07 37.23
CA TRP A 112 -11.66 35.67 35.90
C TRP A 112 -13.04 36.22 35.51
N TYR A 113 -14.10 35.46 35.75
CA TYR A 113 -15.48 35.89 35.50
C TYR A 113 -15.84 37.15 36.31
N ILE A 114 -15.52 37.17 37.61
CA ILE A 114 -15.75 38.33 38.49
C ILE A 114 -14.96 39.54 37.98
N LEU A 115 -13.69 39.36 37.64
CA LEU A 115 -12.80 40.42 37.15
C LEU A 115 -13.36 41.06 35.87
N CYS A 116 -13.81 40.24 34.91
CA CYS A 116 -14.40 40.70 33.65
C CYS A 116 -15.81 41.32 33.80
N ALA A 117 -16.58 40.93 34.82
CA ALA A 117 -17.95 41.42 35.04
C ALA A 117 -18.03 42.68 35.91
N SER A 118 -17.07 42.89 36.83
CA SER A 118 -17.22 43.85 37.93
C SER A 118 -16.42 45.16 37.79
N LEU A 119 -15.42 45.23 36.90
CA LEU A 119 -14.49 46.36 36.83
C LEU A 119 -14.54 47.06 35.45
N LYS A 120 -14.90 48.36 35.43
CA LYS A 120 -14.99 49.20 34.21
C LYS A 120 -13.75 49.20 33.29
N PRO A 121 -12.50 49.12 33.78
CA PRO A 121 -11.32 49.11 32.91
C PRO A 121 -11.21 47.86 32.03
N TYR A 122 -11.77 46.74 32.49
CA TYR A 122 -11.65 45.42 31.85
C TYR A 122 -12.71 45.22 30.75
N MET A 123 -13.70 46.12 30.67
CA MET A 123 -14.58 46.25 29.49
C MET A 123 -13.82 46.79 28.26
N LEU A 124 -12.59 47.29 28.43
CA LEU A 124 -11.74 47.82 27.36
C LEU A 124 -10.81 46.75 26.77
N ILE A 125 -10.75 45.54 27.33
CA ILE A 125 -9.99 44.43 26.77
C ILE A 125 -10.60 44.07 25.41
N PRO A 126 -9.80 43.96 24.34
CA PRO A 126 -10.26 43.46 23.06
C PRO A 126 -11.02 42.13 23.22
N PRO A 127 -12.21 41.96 22.58
CA PRO A 127 -13.01 40.75 22.72
C PRO A 127 -12.26 39.44 22.44
N ASN A 128 -11.31 39.46 21.50
CA ASN A 128 -10.52 38.27 21.14
C ASN A 128 -9.49 37.90 22.20
N GLU A 129 -8.85 38.86 22.86
CA GLU A 129 -7.91 38.59 23.96
C GLU A 129 -8.64 38.01 25.16
N ARG A 130 -9.82 38.55 25.49
CA ARG A 130 -10.68 37.98 26.54
C ARG A 130 -11.08 36.53 26.21
N LEU A 131 -11.50 36.26 24.98
CA LEU A 131 -11.88 34.92 24.55
C LEU A 131 -10.70 33.95 24.58
N GLN A 132 -9.49 34.38 24.24
CA GLN A 132 -8.29 33.53 24.35
C GLN A 132 -8.07 33.02 25.78
N VAL A 133 -8.23 33.90 26.79
CA VAL A 133 -8.09 33.49 28.20
C VAL A 133 -9.21 32.54 28.61
N GLU A 134 -10.46 32.83 28.23
CA GLU A 134 -11.61 31.94 28.50
C GLU A 134 -11.42 30.55 27.86
N ILE A 135 -10.89 30.50 26.63
CA ILE A 135 -10.56 29.26 25.90
C ILE A 135 -9.42 28.50 26.59
N THR A 136 -8.36 29.18 26.99
CA THR A 136 -7.20 28.59 27.69
C THR A 136 -7.63 27.89 28.98
N LEU A 137 -8.48 28.56 29.74
CA LEU A 137 -8.99 28.02 31.00
C LEU A 137 -9.97 26.85 30.77
N ASN A 138 -10.85 26.93 29.76
CA ASN A 138 -11.73 25.80 29.42
C ASN A 138 -10.94 24.59 28.92
N LEU A 139 -9.84 24.80 28.19
CA LEU A 139 -8.92 23.74 27.79
C LEU A 139 -8.24 23.09 29.00
N ALA A 140 -7.79 23.88 29.99
CA ALA A 140 -7.23 23.35 31.22
C ALA A 140 -8.25 22.54 32.03
N LEU A 141 -9.50 23.01 32.12
CA LEU A 141 -10.60 22.29 32.76
C LEU A 141 -10.91 20.97 32.06
N LEU A 142 -10.91 20.96 30.72
CA LEU A 142 -11.06 19.75 29.92
C LEU A 142 -9.93 18.76 30.25
N LEU A 143 -8.67 19.18 30.22
CA LEU A 143 -7.51 18.34 30.59
C LEU A 143 -7.63 17.72 31.99
N LEU A 144 -8.26 18.42 32.93
CA LEU A 144 -8.51 17.98 34.31
C LEU A 144 -9.82 17.16 34.47
N ASN A 145 -10.39 16.64 33.38
CA ASN A 145 -11.61 15.82 33.37
C ASN A 145 -12.83 16.50 34.00
N ASN A 146 -12.89 17.85 33.95
CA ASN A 146 -14.08 18.55 34.43
C ASN A 146 -15.30 18.11 33.60
N ASN A 147 -16.45 17.92 34.25
CA ASN A 147 -17.67 17.42 33.63
C ASN A 147 -17.48 16.15 32.78
N GLN A 148 -16.56 15.26 33.18
CA GLN A 148 -16.32 13.97 32.52
C GLN A 148 -15.89 14.09 31.04
N GLY A 149 -15.20 15.18 30.67
CA GLY A 149 -14.66 15.35 29.32
C GLY A 149 -15.62 16.00 28.32
N ASP A 150 -16.65 16.71 28.78
CA ASP A 150 -17.52 17.50 27.90
C ASP A 150 -16.76 18.70 27.28
N SER A 151 -16.67 18.75 25.95
CA SER A 151 -15.99 19.82 25.19
C SER A 151 -16.94 20.91 24.65
N SER A 152 -18.25 20.83 24.90
CA SER A 152 -19.24 21.72 24.30
C SER A 152 -19.03 23.21 24.62
N ALA A 153 -18.60 23.51 25.84
CA ALA A 153 -18.27 24.87 26.26
C ALA A 153 -17.05 25.43 25.49
N LEU A 154 -16.03 24.60 25.27
CA LEU A 154 -14.85 24.95 24.49
C LEU A 154 -15.22 25.23 23.03
N ASP A 155 -16.02 24.34 22.41
CA ASP A 155 -16.50 24.50 21.03
C ASP A 155 -17.24 25.84 20.82
N SER A 156 -18.13 26.18 21.75
CA SER A 156 -18.91 27.44 21.71
C SER A 156 -18.01 28.67 21.78
N LEU A 157 -16.96 28.63 22.61
CA LEU A 157 -15.98 29.72 22.70
C LEU A 157 -15.14 29.86 21.42
N LEU A 158 -14.73 28.75 20.82
CA LEU A 158 -14.00 28.75 19.53
C LEU A 158 -14.86 29.35 18.41
N GLU A 159 -16.12 28.94 18.30
CA GLU A 159 -17.04 29.49 17.29
C GLU A 159 -17.23 31.00 17.45
N LYS A 160 -17.45 31.45 18.69
CA LYS A 160 -17.59 32.88 19.03
C LYS A 160 -16.33 33.68 18.70
N GLN A 161 -15.14 33.12 18.97
CA GLN A 161 -13.87 33.77 18.64
C GLN A 161 -13.68 33.88 17.12
N TYR A 162 -14.06 32.86 16.36
CA TYR A 162 -13.99 32.89 14.90
C TYR A 162 -14.90 33.97 14.30
N GLN A 163 -16.16 34.05 14.77
CA GLN A 163 -17.11 35.08 14.34
C GLN A 163 -16.60 36.50 14.61
N ASN A 164 -16.04 36.75 15.80
CA ASN A 164 -15.43 38.04 16.14
C ASN A 164 -14.18 38.34 15.29
N ALA A 165 -13.42 37.32 14.91
CA ALA A 165 -12.20 37.49 14.14
C ALA A 165 -12.46 37.96 12.70
N GLN A 166 -13.56 37.52 12.09
CA GLN A 166 -13.96 37.89 10.72
C GLN A 166 -14.07 39.41 10.52
N GLU A 167 -14.46 40.15 11.55
CA GLU A 167 -14.62 41.61 11.50
C GLU A 167 -13.35 42.39 11.88
N SER A 168 -12.32 41.70 12.40
CA SER A 168 -11.16 42.31 13.08
C SER A 168 -9.85 42.29 12.27
N GLY A 169 -9.80 41.58 11.14
CA GLY A 169 -8.58 41.43 10.33
C GLY A 169 -7.54 40.43 10.88
N ASN A 170 -7.78 39.86 12.06
CA ASN A 170 -6.88 38.90 12.73
C ASN A 170 -7.24 37.43 12.48
N LEU A 171 -8.00 37.15 11.41
CA LEU A 171 -8.54 35.82 11.13
C LEU A 171 -7.44 34.75 11.04
N ASN A 172 -6.27 35.10 10.50
CA ASN A 172 -5.17 34.17 10.33
C ASN A 172 -4.63 33.62 11.65
N THR A 173 -4.32 34.53 12.58
CA THR A 173 -3.83 34.20 13.92
C THR A 173 -4.86 33.38 14.70
N ILE A 174 -6.15 33.71 14.53
CA ILE A 174 -7.23 33.00 15.20
C ILE A 174 -7.40 31.58 14.65
N ILE A 175 -7.34 31.36 13.34
CA ILE A 175 -7.40 30.02 12.75
C ILE A 175 -6.28 29.12 13.30
N GLU A 176 -5.03 29.61 13.29
CA GLU A 176 -3.90 28.86 13.82
C GLU A 176 -4.04 28.55 15.31
N PHE A 177 -4.47 29.54 16.10
CA PHE A 177 -4.78 29.36 17.52
C PHE A 177 -5.84 28.28 17.74
N GLN A 178 -6.91 28.24 16.96
CA GLN A 178 -7.96 27.23 17.12
C GLN A 178 -7.48 25.83 16.74
N ILE A 179 -6.62 25.69 15.73
CA ILE A 179 -5.99 24.40 15.38
C ILE A 179 -5.17 23.87 16.55
N GLN A 180 -4.40 24.73 17.23
CA GLN A 180 -3.63 24.34 18.43
C GLN A 180 -4.53 23.91 19.58
N VAL A 181 -5.61 24.66 19.84
CA VAL A 181 -6.58 24.32 20.91
C VAL A 181 -7.26 23.00 20.62
N ARG A 182 -7.72 22.78 19.37
CA ARG A 182 -8.37 21.52 18.97
C ARG A 182 -7.41 20.34 19.05
N LEU A 183 -6.13 20.52 18.72
CA LEU A 183 -5.08 19.51 18.94
C LEU A 183 -4.95 19.15 20.43
N LEU A 184 -4.78 20.15 21.29
CA LEU A 184 -4.63 19.95 22.73
C LEU A 184 -5.88 19.34 23.37
N ALA A 185 -7.07 19.76 22.92
CA ALA A 185 -8.35 19.21 23.36
C ALA A 185 -8.51 17.74 22.94
N LEU A 186 -8.14 17.40 21.70
CA LEU A 186 -8.15 16.02 21.23
C LEU A 186 -7.18 15.14 22.04
N PHE A 187 -6.00 15.67 22.37
CA PHE A 187 -5.02 14.98 23.21
C PHE A 187 -5.55 14.76 24.64
N ALA A 188 -6.25 15.75 25.19
CA ALA A 188 -6.94 15.64 26.46
C ALA A 188 -7.95 14.49 26.45
N LEU A 189 -8.87 14.53 25.49
CA LEU A 189 -9.96 13.55 25.35
C LEU A 189 -9.41 12.12 25.21
N TYR A 190 -8.39 11.92 24.37
CA TYR A 190 -7.70 10.64 24.23
C TYR A 190 -7.24 10.04 25.57
N HIS A 191 -6.63 10.85 26.45
CA HIS A 191 -6.20 10.36 27.77
C HIS A 191 -7.37 10.12 28.70
N LEU A 192 -8.39 10.98 28.65
CA LEU A 192 -9.59 10.85 29.48
C LEU A 192 -10.41 9.61 29.13
N ASP A 193 -10.42 9.19 27.88
CA ASP A 193 -11.11 7.97 27.45
C ASP A 193 -10.57 6.74 28.19
N SER A 194 -9.26 6.71 28.46
CA SER A 194 -8.63 5.66 29.27
C SER A 194 -9.03 5.73 30.76
N ILE A 195 -9.33 6.91 31.27
CA ILE A 195 -9.74 7.15 32.66
C ILE A 195 -11.23 6.82 32.86
N ASN A 196 -12.08 7.20 31.90
CA ASN A 196 -13.53 7.18 32.05
C ASN A 196 -14.18 5.83 31.69
N GLN A 197 -13.45 4.91 31.04
CA GLN A 197 -13.78 3.49 30.73
C GLN A 197 -15.18 3.18 30.11
N ASN A 198 -16.10 4.14 29.97
CA ASN A 198 -17.52 3.90 29.66
C ASN A 198 -18.20 5.02 28.82
N MET A 199 -17.47 6.03 28.34
CA MET A 199 -18.03 7.11 27.51
C MET A 199 -17.54 6.93 26.06
N GLU A 200 -18.38 6.36 25.20
CA GLU A 200 -18.09 6.29 23.75
C GLU A 200 -18.12 7.71 23.14
N HIS A 201 -16.91 8.27 22.96
CA HIS A 201 -16.30 9.03 21.84
C HIS A 201 -17.05 10.05 20.94
N LEU A 202 -18.28 10.48 21.21
CA LEU A 202 -18.90 11.53 20.37
C LEU A 202 -18.10 12.87 20.39
N ALA A 203 -17.53 13.23 21.55
CA ALA A 203 -16.79 14.49 21.70
C ALA A 203 -15.42 14.46 21.00
N SER A 204 -14.67 13.34 21.09
CA SER A 204 -13.36 13.21 20.45
C SER A 204 -13.47 13.11 18.93
N HIS A 205 -14.51 12.45 18.42
CA HIS A 205 -14.77 12.36 17.00
C HIS A 205 -15.04 13.72 16.36
N LYS A 206 -15.97 14.51 16.93
CA LYS A 206 -16.32 15.83 16.41
C LYS A 206 -15.11 16.76 16.36
N VAL A 207 -14.29 16.75 17.42
CA VAL A 207 -13.04 17.53 17.47
C VAL A 207 -12.05 17.06 16.41
N ARG A 208 -11.91 15.73 16.22
CA ARG A 208 -11.04 15.12 15.21
C ARG A 208 -11.44 15.51 13.79
N MET A 209 -12.70 15.38 13.42
CA MET A 209 -13.19 15.72 12.07
C MET A 209 -13.05 17.22 11.77
N SER A 210 -13.37 18.07 12.75
CA SER A 210 -13.20 19.52 12.60
C SER A 210 -11.74 19.89 12.38
N LEU A 211 -10.83 19.27 13.14
CA LEU A 211 -9.40 19.51 13.04
C LEU A 211 -8.82 19.00 11.71
N GLU A 212 -9.28 17.85 11.21
CA GLU A 212 -8.88 17.33 9.90
C GLU A 212 -9.30 18.27 8.77
N ALA A 213 -10.56 18.70 8.78
CA ALA A 213 -11.09 19.65 7.82
C ALA A 213 -10.35 21.00 7.87
N ASP A 214 -10.08 21.53 9.07
CA ASP A 214 -9.32 22.76 9.24
C ASP A 214 -7.89 22.65 8.70
N LEU A 215 -7.19 21.55 9.02
CA LEU A 215 -5.83 21.33 8.53
C LEU A 215 -5.77 21.21 7.01
N GLU A 216 -6.76 20.58 6.38
CA GLU A 216 -6.84 20.49 4.92
C GLU A 216 -7.19 21.85 4.30
N HIS A 217 -8.23 22.53 4.81
CA HIS A 217 -8.73 23.79 4.27
C HIS A 217 -7.72 24.93 4.40
N TYR A 218 -6.96 24.98 5.51
CA TYR A 218 -6.00 26.05 5.81
C TYR A 218 -4.54 25.66 5.58
N ARG A 219 -4.28 24.54 4.89
CA ARG A 219 -2.92 24.05 4.60
C ARG A 219 -2.00 25.10 3.99
N ASP A 220 -2.46 25.79 2.95
CA ASP A 220 -1.66 26.76 2.19
C ASP A 220 -1.53 28.12 2.91
N PHE A 221 -2.23 28.28 4.02
CA PHE A 221 -2.35 29.53 4.75
C PHE A 221 -1.47 29.57 6.01
N LEU A 222 -1.21 28.41 6.61
CA LEU A 222 -0.30 28.28 7.74
C LEU A 222 1.16 28.34 7.29
N PRO A 223 2.08 28.87 8.12
CA PRO A 223 3.51 28.69 7.89
C PRO A 223 3.85 27.20 7.73
N TYR A 224 4.63 26.85 6.71
CA TYR A 224 4.90 25.45 6.36
C TYR A 224 5.41 24.63 7.56
N SER A 225 6.33 25.18 8.35
CA SER A 225 6.85 24.52 9.55
C SER A 225 5.78 24.21 10.60
N HIS A 226 4.80 25.10 10.76
CA HIS A 226 3.72 24.95 11.73
C HIS A 226 2.70 23.94 11.22
N TYR A 227 2.32 24.02 9.94
CA TYR A 227 1.46 23.04 9.31
C TYR A 227 2.03 21.63 9.43
N VAL A 228 3.32 21.44 9.13
CA VAL A 228 3.96 20.11 9.24
C VAL A 228 3.95 19.61 10.69
N LEU A 229 4.20 20.47 11.68
CA LEU A 229 4.09 20.11 13.10
C LEU A 229 2.67 19.67 13.45
N TYR A 230 1.65 20.47 13.14
CA TYR A 230 0.25 20.20 13.49
C TYR A 230 -0.30 18.98 12.76
N SER A 231 -0.03 18.86 11.47
CA SER A 231 -0.42 17.71 10.66
C SER A 231 0.22 16.42 11.18
N ARG A 232 1.51 16.46 11.56
CA ARG A 232 2.20 15.29 12.12
C ARG A 232 1.67 14.92 13.50
N ALA A 233 1.45 15.91 14.38
CA ALA A 233 0.88 15.70 15.70
C ALA A 233 -0.54 15.11 15.61
N PHE A 234 -1.40 15.70 14.76
CA PHE A 234 -2.74 15.18 14.50
C PHE A 234 -2.72 13.75 13.98
N LYS A 235 -1.86 13.46 12.99
CA LYS A 235 -1.75 12.12 12.41
C LYS A 235 -1.38 11.06 13.44
N LEU A 236 -0.39 11.34 14.30
CA LEU A 236 0.06 10.42 15.35
C LEU A 236 -0.99 10.27 16.47
N LEU A 237 -1.65 11.37 16.83
CA LEU A 237 -2.72 11.34 17.84
C LEU A 237 -3.92 10.53 17.35
N LYS A 238 -4.34 10.74 16.10
CA LYS A 238 -5.40 9.96 15.44
C LYS A 238 -5.03 8.47 15.39
N ASP A 239 -3.77 8.12 15.09
CA ASP A 239 -3.31 6.72 15.13
C ASP A 239 -3.41 6.08 16.51
N GLU A 240 -3.00 6.80 17.57
CA GLU A 240 -3.10 6.29 18.94
C GLU A 240 -4.56 6.13 19.40
N ILE A 241 -5.45 7.06 19.05
CA ILE A 241 -6.89 6.95 19.34
C ILE A 241 -7.47 5.70 18.68
N LEU A 242 -7.25 5.53 17.38
CA LEU A 242 -7.84 4.44 16.59
C LEU A 242 -7.35 3.06 17.01
N LYS A 243 -6.12 2.97 17.52
CA LYS A 243 -5.55 1.74 18.07
C LYS A 243 -6.38 1.19 19.23
N HIS A 244 -6.93 2.04 20.10
CA HIS A 244 -7.78 1.61 21.22
C HIS A 244 -9.23 1.38 20.79
N GLN A 245 -9.74 2.17 19.84
CA GLN A 245 -11.11 2.06 19.35
C GLN A 245 -11.35 0.81 18.47
N ALA A 246 -10.30 0.28 17.85
CA ALA A 246 -10.33 -0.92 17.01
C ALA A 246 -11.50 -0.92 15.99
N PRO A 247 -11.65 0.10 15.13
CA PRO A 247 -12.83 0.26 14.28
C PRO A 247 -13.05 -0.92 13.34
N MET A 248 -11.99 -1.56 12.83
CA MET A 248 -12.13 -2.78 12.01
C MET A 248 -12.80 -3.95 12.76
N ASP A 249 -12.59 -4.07 14.08
CA ASP A 249 -13.29 -5.07 14.89
C ASP A 249 -14.78 -4.73 15.02
N ARG A 250 -15.10 -3.45 15.21
CA ARG A 250 -16.49 -2.96 15.29
C ARG A 250 -17.22 -3.16 13.96
N ILE A 251 -16.56 -2.91 12.83
CA ILE A 251 -17.06 -3.25 11.48
C ILE A 251 -17.34 -4.74 11.35
N PHE A 252 -16.40 -5.59 11.78
CA PHE A 252 -16.58 -7.03 11.74
C PHE A 252 -17.79 -7.47 12.58
N LEU A 253 -18.02 -6.87 13.75
CA LEU A 253 -19.20 -7.12 14.57
C LEU A 253 -20.50 -6.72 13.87
N LYS A 254 -20.52 -5.61 13.13
CA LYS A 254 -21.69 -5.18 12.33
C LYS A 254 -22.09 -6.23 11.29
N LEU A 255 -21.13 -6.93 10.69
CA LEU A 255 -21.40 -8.07 9.79
C LEU A 255 -22.13 -9.21 10.53
N LEU A 256 -21.75 -9.47 11.79
CA LEU A 256 -22.32 -10.55 12.61
C LEU A 256 -23.67 -10.23 13.23
N GLU A 257 -24.06 -8.97 13.25
CA GLU A 257 -25.33 -8.49 13.79
C GLU A 257 -26.48 -8.56 12.79
N TYR A 258 -26.16 -8.63 11.49
CA TYR A 258 -27.14 -8.72 10.42
C TYR A 258 -28.28 -9.73 10.70
N PRO A 259 -28.03 -10.97 11.17
CA PRO A 259 -29.09 -11.94 11.42
C PRO A 259 -30.08 -11.55 12.53
N LYS A 260 -29.67 -10.69 13.49
CA LYS A 260 -30.56 -10.23 14.58
C LYS A 260 -31.62 -9.25 14.09
N SER A 261 -31.37 -8.60 12.95
CA SER A 261 -32.22 -7.57 12.37
C SER A 261 -33.29 -8.12 11.41
N ILE A 262 -33.11 -9.35 10.93
CA ILE A 262 -34.07 -10.01 10.05
C ILE A 262 -35.07 -10.80 10.89
N ASN A 263 -36.34 -10.41 10.81
CA ASN A 263 -37.43 -11.07 11.54
C ASN A 263 -37.78 -12.42 10.87
N VAL A 264 -36.98 -13.46 11.13
CA VAL A 264 -37.22 -14.80 10.58
C VAL A 264 -37.55 -15.77 11.70
N SER A 265 -38.84 -15.93 11.97
CA SER A 265 -39.44 -16.95 12.85
C SER A 265 -39.29 -18.40 12.35
N LEU A 266 -38.33 -18.67 11.45
CA LEU A 266 -38.11 -19.96 10.76
C LEU A 266 -36.63 -20.42 10.78
N LEU A 267 -35.78 -19.80 11.61
CA LEU A 267 -34.39 -20.22 11.77
C LEU A 267 -34.31 -21.43 12.73
N GLU A 268 -34.24 -22.65 12.21
CA GLU A 268 -33.68 -23.76 12.97
C GLU A 268 -32.22 -23.41 13.31
N GLY A 269 -32.01 -22.99 14.55
CA GLY A 269 -30.91 -22.09 14.92
C GLY A 269 -29.49 -22.68 14.90
N GLU A 270 -29.26 -23.97 14.67
CA GLU A 270 -27.92 -24.54 14.84
C GLU A 270 -26.95 -24.18 13.71
N ASP A 271 -27.38 -24.15 12.44
CA ASP A 271 -26.46 -23.97 11.31
C ASP A 271 -25.91 -22.54 11.22
N LEU A 272 -26.77 -21.52 11.37
CA LEU A 272 -26.37 -20.11 11.37
C LEU A 272 -25.28 -19.80 12.41
N TYR A 273 -25.42 -20.30 13.65
CA TYR A 273 -24.43 -20.09 14.70
C TYR A 273 -23.11 -20.81 14.40
N LEU A 274 -23.13 -21.90 13.63
CA LEU A 274 -21.90 -22.58 13.19
C LEU A 274 -21.14 -21.71 12.19
N HIS A 275 -21.79 -21.12 11.17
CA HIS A 275 -21.13 -20.23 10.21
C HIS A 275 -20.57 -18.97 10.87
N ILE A 276 -21.37 -18.32 11.73
CA ILE A 276 -20.92 -17.18 12.55
C ILE A 276 -19.74 -17.59 13.44
N GLY A 277 -19.82 -18.77 14.07
CA GLY A 277 -18.77 -19.31 14.92
C GLY A 277 -17.47 -19.56 14.16
N ARG A 278 -17.54 -20.11 12.94
CA ARG A 278 -16.38 -20.31 12.05
C ARG A 278 -15.77 -18.98 11.66
N LEU A 279 -16.58 -18.02 11.21
CA LEU A 279 -16.10 -16.70 10.82
C LEU A 279 -15.41 -15.98 11.98
N LYS A 280 -16.01 -16.00 13.18
CA LYS A 280 -15.39 -15.43 14.40
C LYS A 280 -14.03 -16.04 14.70
N ARG A 281 -13.90 -17.37 14.59
CA ARG A 281 -12.62 -18.06 14.79
C ARG A 281 -11.61 -17.71 13.70
N ALA A 282 -12.05 -17.66 12.43
CA ALA A 282 -11.21 -17.27 11.31
C ALA A 282 -10.67 -15.85 11.47
N TYR A 283 -11.53 -14.89 11.86
CA TYR A 283 -11.15 -13.52 12.15
C TYR A 283 -10.16 -13.41 13.31
N ALA A 284 -10.39 -14.15 14.41
CA ALA A 284 -9.45 -14.18 15.53
C ALA A 284 -8.08 -14.74 15.13
N LEU A 285 -8.04 -15.83 14.36
CA LEU A 285 -6.80 -16.42 13.84
C LEU A 285 -6.08 -15.49 12.86
N PHE A 286 -6.83 -14.78 12.03
CA PHE A 286 -6.33 -13.76 11.12
C PHE A 286 -5.63 -12.63 11.90
N LYS A 287 -6.27 -12.06 12.92
CA LYS A 287 -5.65 -11.02 13.77
C LYS A 287 -4.39 -11.53 14.49
N MET A 288 -4.39 -12.78 14.94
CA MET A 288 -3.23 -13.41 15.58
C MET A 288 -2.14 -13.82 14.59
N HIS A 289 -2.37 -13.70 13.28
CA HIS A 289 -1.49 -14.18 12.22
C HIS A 289 -1.17 -15.70 12.33
N ASP A 290 -2.05 -16.49 12.97
CA ASP A 290 -1.88 -17.92 13.24
C ASP A 290 -2.65 -18.80 12.23
N LEU A 291 -2.31 -18.60 10.96
CA LEU A 291 -3.02 -19.19 9.82
C LEU A 291 -2.65 -20.65 9.54
N SER A 292 -1.56 -21.13 10.14
CA SER A 292 -1.06 -22.50 9.96
C SER A 292 -1.55 -23.50 11.02
N SER A 293 -2.30 -23.00 12.01
CA SER A 293 -2.80 -23.79 13.13
C SER A 293 -3.73 -24.94 12.72
N PRO A 294 -3.81 -26.01 13.52
CA PRO A 294 -4.80 -27.07 13.31
C PRO A 294 -6.24 -26.55 13.25
N ALA A 295 -6.55 -25.51 14.03
CA ALA A 295 -7.85 -24.84 14.03
C ALA A 295 -8.15 -24.13 12.70
N ALA A 296 -7.15 -23.46 12.10
CA ALA A 296 -7.29 -22.88 10.77
C ALA A 296 -7.55 -23.97 9.70
N ARG A 297 -6.79 -25.06 9.74
CA ARG A 297 -6.96 -26.19 8.80
C ARG A 297 -8.32 -26.86 8.93
N GLU A 298 -8.83 -27.02 10.14
CA GLU A 298 -10.18 -27.56 10.39
C GLU A 298 -11.26 -26.68 9.73
N ILE A 299 -11.19 -25.36 9.93
CA ILE A 299 -12.14 -24.42 9.32
C ILE A 299 -12.04 -24.49 7.79
N ILE A 300 -10.83 -24.49 7.21
CA ILE A 300 -10.62 -24.61 5.76
C ILE A 300 -11.24 -25.91 5.24
N GLN A 301 -11.02 -27.04 5.90
CA GLN A 301 -11.56 -28.33 5.47
C GLN A 301 -13.09 -28.39 5.52
N ILE A 302 -13.71 -27.80 6.54
CA ILE A 302 -15.17 -27.77 6.70
C ILE A 302 -15.82 -26.80 5.71
N ALA A 303 -15.20 -25.64 5.49
CA ALA A 303 -15.73 -24.60 4.59
C ALA A 303 -15.33 -24.84 3.12
N ARG A 304 -14.45 -25.80 2.81
CA ARG A 304 -14.06 -26.15 1.43
C ARG A 304 -15.30 -26.66 0.69
N ASN A 305 -15.84 -25.83 -0.20
CA ASN A 305 -17.08 -26.00 -0.96
C ASN A 305 -18.37 -25.62 -0.21
N PRO A 306 -18.60 -24.33 0.08
CA PRO A 306 -19.79 -23.83 0.79
C PRO A 306 -21.12 -24.21 0.12
N LEU A 307 -21.13 -24.31 -1.21
CA LEU A 307 -22.31 -24.62 -2.02
C LEU A 307 -22.81 -26.06 -1.90
N LYS A 308 -22.07 -26.93 -1.17
CA LYS A 308 -22.52 -28.29 -0.86
C LYS A 308 -23.73 -28.29 0.09
N ASN A 309 -23.88 -27.26 0.91
CA ASN A 309 -25.04 -27.10 1.78
C ASN A 309 -26.14 -26.37 1.00
N VAL A 310 -27.32 -26.97 0.88
CA VAL A 310 -28.45 -26.36 0.16
C VAL A 310 -29.37 -25.67 1.16
N TYR A 311 -29.63 -24.38 0.96
CA TYR A 311 -30.49 -23.56 1.81
C TYR A 311 -31.77 -23.16 1.06
N ASP A 312 -32.92 -23.25 1.74
CA ASP A 312 -34.23 -23.04 1.12
C ASP A 312 -34.62 -21.55 0.98
N ASN A 313 -33.94 -20.63 1.68
CA ASN A 313 -34.19 -19.18 1.61
C ASN A 313 -33.00 -18.45 0.97
N ALA A 314 -33.23 -17.72 -0.13
CA ALA A 314 -32.20 -17.03 -0.90
C ALA A 314 -31.37 -16.02 -0.08
N ILE A 315 -32.00 -15.17 0.75
CA ILE A 315 -31.29 -14.12 1.52
C ILE A 315 -30.37 -14.77 2.56
N ASN A 316 -30.91 -15.72 3.33
CA ASN A 316 -30.12 -16.45 4.32
C ASN A 316 -29.03 -17.29 3.64
N ALA A 317 -29.32 -17.90 2.50
CA ALA A 317 -28.36 -18.69 1.73
C ALA A 317 -27.18 -17.83 1.28
N HIS A 318 -27.44 -16.69 0.65
CA HIS A 318 -26.39 -15.76 0.22
C HIS A 318 -25.53 -15.33 1.40
N TYR A 319 -26.15 -14.93 2.51
CA TYR A 319 -25.42 -14.54 3.71
C TYR A 319 -24.50 -15.68 4.22
N LEU A 320 -25.02 -16.90 4.40
CA LEU A 320 -24.25 -18.05 4.90
C LEU A 320 -23.10 -18.46 3.97
N TYR A 321 -23.34 -18.53 2.66
CA TYR A 321 -22.28 -18.80 1.68
C TYR A 321 -21.21 -17.70 1.72
N GLY A 322 -21.65 -16.45 1.81
CA GLY A 322 -20.80 -15.29 1.98
C GLY A 322 -19.87 -15.41 3.20
N LEU A 323 -20.41 -15.82 4.35
CA LEU A 323 -19.62 -16.02 5.58
C LEU A 323 -18.57 -17.12 5.43
N ASP A 324 -18.88 -18.23 4.77
CA ASP A 324 -17.93 -19.33 4.58
C ASP A 324 -16.78 -18.91 3.64
N TYR A 325 -17.10 -18.29 2.51
CA TYR A 325 -16.07 -17.76 1.60
C TYR A 325 -15.22 -16.67 2.26
N LEU A 326 -15.82 -15.83 3.10
CA LEU A 326 -15.09 -14.82 3.86
C LEU A 326 -14.19 -15.47 4.93
N SER A 327 -14.65 -16.55 5.57
CA SER A 327 -13.83 -17.33 6.51
C SER A 327 -12.60 -17.93 5.83
N LEU A 328 -12.75 -18.48 4.63
CA LEU A 328 -11.62 -18.97 3.82
C LEU A 328 -10.64 -17.85 3.47
N SER A 329 -11.17 -16.68 3.09
CA SER A 329 -10.37 -15.50 2.75
C SER A 329 -9.59 -14.96 3.96
N PHE A 330 -10.20 -14.87 5.13
CA PHE A 330 -9.50 -14.52 6.39
C PHE A 330 -8.37 -15.50 6.70
N LEU A 331 -8.53 -16.77 6.35
CA LEU A 331 -7.51 -17.80 6.57
C LEU A 331 -6.46 -17.88 5.44
N GLY A 332 -6.67 -17.19 4.32
CA GLY A 332 -5.72 -17.14 3.21
C GLY A 332 -5.78 -18.36 2.29
N ASP A 333 -6.87 -19.13 2.37
CA ASP A 333 -7.14 -20.19 1.42
C ASP A 333 -7.69 -19.55 0.15
N ASP A 334 -6.87 -19.50 -0.90
CA ASP A 334 -7.19 -18.92 -2.22
C ASP A 334 -8.00 -17.61 -2.15
N THR A 335 -7.44 -16.60 -1.46
CA THR A 335 -8.09 -15.29 -1.27
C THR A 335 -8.54 -14.68 -2.60
N TYR A 336 -7.78 -14.91 -3.67
CA TYR A 336 -8.07 -14.40 -5.02
C TYR A 336 -9.42 -14.90 -5.55
N THR A 337 -9.76 -16.17 -5.31
CA THR A 337 -11.04 -16.74 -5.73
C THR A 337 -12.14 -16.52 -4.68
N ASN A 338 -11.80 -16.74 -3.40
CA ASN A 338 -12.78 -16.80 -2.33
C ASN A 338 -13.30 -15.41 -1.93
N LEU A 339 -12.46 -14.36 -1.95
CA LEU A 339 -12.89 -13.02 -1.53
C LEU A 339 -13.92 -12.42 -2.50
N PRO A 340 -13.73 -12.46 -3.85
CA PRO A 340 -14.78 -12.01 -4.77
C PRO A 340 -16.10 -12.76 -4.62
N LEU A 341 -16.05 -14.07 -4.32
CA LEU A 341 -17.26 -14.86 -4.07
C LEU A 341 -17.94 -14.45 -2.75
N ALA A 342 -17.17 -14.25 -1.68
CA ALA A 342 -17.68 -13.77 -0.40
C ALA A 342 -18.42 -12.43 -0.58
N LEU A 343 -17.76 -11.46 -1.22
CA LEU A 343 -18.34 -10.15 -1.49
C LEU A 343 -19.56 -10.25 -2.39
N LYS A 344 -19.51 -11.05 -3.46
CA LYS A 344 -20.66 -11.25 -4.34
C LYS A 344 -21.90 -11.71 -3.56
N TYR A 345 -21.75 -12.74 -2.73
CA TYR A 345 -22.88 -13.29 -1.97
C TYR A 345 -23.38 -12.33 -0.88
N LEU A 346 -22.48 -11.72 -0.09
CA LEU A 346 -22.89 -10.80 0.98
C LEU A 346 -23.56 -9.53 0.47
N GLN A 347 -23.24 -9.10 -0.75
CA GLN A 347 -23.76 -7.86 -1.34
C GLN A 347 -24.99 -8.08 -2.23
N GLN A 348 -25.30 -9.33 -2.56
CA GLN A 348 -26.28 -9.67 -3.59
C GLN A 348 -27.68 -9.13 -3.26
N ASP A 349 -28.09 -9.25 -2.00
CA ASP A 349 -29.44 -8.87 -1.60
C ASP A 349 -29.60 -7.34 -1.56
N PHE A 350 -28.63 -6.59 -1.01
CA PHE A 350 -28.68 -5.13 -1.06
C PHE A 350 -28.77 -4.60 -2.50
N LYS A 351 -27.87 -5.07 -3.38
CA LYS A 351 -27.86 -4.67 -4.81
C LYS A 351 -29.17 -5.04 -5.51
N SER A 352 -29.71 -6.23 -5.23
CA SER A 352 -30.99 -6.66 -5.78
C SER A 352 -32.14 -5.76 -5.32
N PHE A 353 -32.26 -5.48 -4.02
CA PHE A 353 -33.33 -4.65 -3.46
C PHE A 353 -33.24 -3.19 -3.91
N GLN A 354 -32.03 -2.62 -3.96
CA GLN A 354 -31.81 -1.26 -4.46
C GLN A 354 -32.25 -1.11 -5.94
N ILE A 355 -31.88 -2.09 -6.78
CA ILE A 355 -32.20 -2.05 -8.22
C ILE A 355 -33.68 -2.37 -8.49
N SER A 356 -34.24 -3.37 -7.81
CA SER A 356 -35.57 -3.90 -8.13
C SER A 356 -36.71 -3.24 -7.36
N GLN A 357 -36.45 -2.72 -6.16
CA GLN A 357 -37.48 -2.16 -5.28
C GLN A 357 -37.28 -0.67 -4.98
N HIS A 358 -36.16 -0.07 -5.40
CA HIS A 358 -35.80 1.33 -5.13
C HIS A 358 -35.94 1.71 -3.64
N TYR A 359 -35.69 0.73 -2.77
CA TYR A 359 -35.84 0.86 -1.32
C TYR A 359 -34.47 0.71 -0.66
N PHE A 360 -34.16 1.62 0.25
CA PHE A 360 -32.98 1.53 1.09
C PHE A 360 -33.34 0.78 2.38
N ASP A 361 -32.71 -0.37 2.57
CA ASP A 361 -32.80 -1.12 3.82
C ASP A 361 -31.50 -0.95 4.62
N PRO A 362 -31.54 -0.33 5.81
CA PRO A 362 -30.35 -0.08 6.61
C PRO A 362 -29.57 -1.35 6.98
N ASN A 363 -30.25 -2.47 7.21
CA ASN A 363 -29.58 -3.71 7.62
C ASN A 363 -28.87 -4.38 6.44
N LEU A 364 -29.50 -4.38 5.26
CA LEU A 364 -28.86 -4.84 4.03
C LEU A 364 -27.66 -3.95 3.67
N PHE A 365 -27.78 -2.63 3.84
CA PHE A 365 -26.66 -1.71 3.63
C PHE A 365 -25.53 -1.96 4.63
N GLN A 366 -25.84 -2.15 5.92
CA GLN A 366 -24.84 -2.46 6.94
C GLN A 366 -24.06 -3.73 6.59
N ASN A 367 -24.74 -4.80 6.17
CA ASN A 367 -24.07 -6.03 5.74
C ASN A 367 -23.23 -5.82 4.47
N TYR A 368 -23.76 -5.06 3.50
CA TYR A 368 -23.09 -4.68 2.27
C TYR A 368 -21.77 -3.93 2.54
N ILE A 369 -21.83 -2.84 3.29
CA ILE A 369 -20.67 -1.98 3.54
C ILE A 369 -19.65 -2.67 4.47
N ALA A 370 -20.11 -3.40 5.50
CA ALA A 370 -19.23 -4.15 6.38
C ALA A 370 -18.49 -5.27 5.65
N SER A 371 -19.12 -5.89 4.64
CA SER A 371 -18.45 -6.89 3.78
C SER A 371 -17.31 -6.27 2.97
N LEU A 372 -17.51 -5.07 2.40
CA LEU A 372 -16.49 -4.35 1.63
C LEU A 372 -15.32 -3.96 2.53
N PHE A 373 -15.58 -3.38 3.70
CA PHE A 373 -14.52 -3.08 4.68
C PHE A 373 -13.76 -4.32 5.11
N SER A 374 -14.45 -5.42 5.41
CA SER A 374 -13.81 -6.70 5.78
C SER A 374 -12.91 -7.22 4.66
N GLY A 375 -13.36 -7.12 3.41
CA GLY A 375 -12.58 -7.49 2.24
C GLY A 375 -11.35 -6.62 2.04
N ALA A 376 -11.51 -5.30 2.15
CA ALA A 376 -10.40 -4.35 2.09
C ALA A 376 -9.37 -4.63 3.19
N TYR A 377 -9.82 -4.95 4.40
CA TYR A 377 -8.96 -5.24 5.53
C TYR A 377 -8.17 -6.54 5.38
N ILE A 378 -8.78 -7.59 4.81
CA ILE A 378 -8.06 -8.82 4.44
C ILE A 378 -6.91 -8.49 3.48
N LEU A 379 -7.20 -7.72 2.43
CA LEU A 379 -6.21 -7.33 1.43
C LEU A 379 -5.13 -6.42 2.01
N SER A 380 -5.47 -5.52 2.93
CA SER A 380 -4.53 -4.60 3.56
C SER A 380 -3.55 -5.28 4.49
N GLU A 381 -4.01 -6.19 5.35
CA GLU A 381 -3.14 -6.89 6.31
C GLU A 381 -2.27 -7.94 5.63
N ARG A 382 -2.78 -8.56 4.56
CA ARG A 382 -2.05 -9.57 3.78
C ARG A 382 -1.22 -8.98 2.65
N TYR A 383 -1.45 -7.71 2.34
CA TYR A 383 -0.81 -7.01 1.23
C TYR A 383 -1.02 -7.71 -0.13
N GLU A 384 -2.21 -8.25 -0.34
CA GLU A 384 -2.61 -9.01 -1.53
C GLU A 384 -3.42 -8.14 -2.50
N ASN A 385 -3.20 -8.29 -3.82
CA ASN A 385 -4.00 -7.69 -4.90
C ASN A 385 -4.35 -6.19 -4.70
N GLN A 386 -3.33 -5.33 -4.79
CA GLN A 386 -3.47 -3.88 -4.62
C GLN A 386 -4.57 -3.27 -5.50
N VAL A 387 -4.69 -3.71 -6.76
CA VAL A 387 -5.70 -3.19 -7.70
C VAL A 387 -7.11 -3.41 -7.15
N TYR A 388 -7.38 -4.61 -6.64
CA TYR A 388 -8.69 -4.92 -6.07
C TYR A 388 -8.93 -4.21 -4.73
N PHE A 389 -7.89 -4.04 -3.92
CA PHE A 389 -7.97 -3.25 -2.70
C PHE A 389 -8.32 -1.78 -2.97
N ASP A 390 -7.60 -1.14 -3.91
CA ASP A 390 -7.85 0.25 -4.29
C ASP A 390 -9.24 0.41 -4.94
N GLU A 391 -9.73 -0.60 -5.69
CA GLU A 391 -11.09 -0.63 -6.20
C GLU A 391 -12.14 -0.67 -5.07
N ILE A 392 -11.97 -1.55 -4.08
CA ILE A 392 -12.89 -1.66 -2.94
C ILE A 392 -12.89 -0.34 -2.15
N LEU A 393 -11.74 0.29 -1.92
CA LEU A 393 -11.69 1.59 -1.23
C LEU A 393 -12.40 2.69 -1.99
N ARG A 394 -12.24 2.75 -3.31
CA ARG A 394 -12.98 3.70 -4.14
C ARG A 394 -14.49 3.49 -4.02
N ILE A 395 -14.94 2.23 -3.99
CA ILE A 395 -16.35 1.88 -3.80
C ILE A 395 -16.82 2.33 -2.41
N LEU A 396 -16.09 1.98 -1.34
CA LEU A 396 -16.44 2.36 0.03
C LEU A 396 -16.66 3.87 0.17
N LYS A 397 -15.72 4.69 -0.33
CA LYS A 397 -15.85 6.15 -0.32
C LYS A 397 -17.10 6.63 -1.04
N ALA A 398 -17.32 6.15 -2.26
CA ALA A 398 -18.46 6.55 -3.07
C ALA A 398 -19.79 6.15 -2.42
N GLU A 399 -19.87 4.98 -1.81
CA GLU A 399 -21.08 4.48 -1.14
C GLU A 399 -21.38 5.26 0.15
N ILE A 400 -20.35 5.55 0.97
CA ILE A 400 -20.52 6.35 2.20
C ILE A 400 -20.97 7.77 1.86
N GLU A 401 -20.38 8.39 0.83
CA GLU A 401 -20.78 9.71 0.35
C GLU A 401 -22.22 9.69 -0.22
N GLN A 402 -22.54 8.68 -1.04
CA GLN A 402 -23.87 8.55 -1.65
C GLN A 402 -24.99 8.38 -0.62
N TYR A 403 -24.70 7.74 0.50
CA TYR A 403 -25.68 7.39 1.53
C TYR A 403 -25.53 8.19 2.83
N SER A 404 -24.79 9.31 2.82
CA SER A 404 -24.53 10.11 4.01
C SER A 404 -25.78 10.49 4.79
N ASP A 405 -26.87 10.82 4.09
CA ASP A 405 -28.12 11.31 4.68
C ASP A 405 -28.93 10.23 5.42
N VAL A 406 -28.59 8.95 5.22
CA VAL A 406 -29.34 7.80 5.78
C VAL A 406 -28.51 6.93 6.72
N ILE A 407 -27.21 7.20 6.83
CA ILE A 407 -26.29 6.57 7.78
C ILE A 407 -26.44 7.27 9.14
N SER A 408 -26.45 6.51 10.24
CA SER A 408 -26.48 7.10 11.58
C SER A 408 -25.15 7.78 11.91
N ASP A 409 -25.14 8.83 12.74
CA ASP A 409 -23.90 9.54 13.10
C ASP A 409 -22.83 8.57 13.67
N ASP A 410 -23.25 7.62 14.51
CA ASP A 410 -22.37 6.60 15.10
C ASP A 410 -21.77 5.64 14.06
N ASP A 411 -22.55 5.26 13.05
CA ASP A 411 -22.08 4.39 11.96
C ASP A 411 -21.19 5.15 10.98
N MET A 412 -21.50 6.43 10.71
CA MET A 412 -20.68 7.29 9.86
C MET A 412 -19.29 7.45 10.46
N GLU A 413 -19.22 7.77 11.76
CA GLU A 413 -17.96 7.85 12.51
C GLU A 413 -17.15 6.56 12.36
N LEU A 414 -17.79 5.41 12.59
CA LEU A 414 -17.13 4.11 12.50
C LEU A 414 -16.58 3.85 11.09
N TYR A 415 -17.32 4.24 10.04
CA TYR A 415 -16.94 4.03 8.65
C TYR A 415 -15.79 4.95 8.23
N GLU A 416 -15.80 6.22 8.63
CA GLU A 416 -14.72 7.17 8.38
C GLU A 416 -13.42 6.72 9.07
N ASP A 417 -13.52 6.22 10.30
CA ASP A 417 -12.38 5.67 11.04
C ASP A 417 -11.81 4.41 10.40
N ALA A 418 -12.68 3.50 9.97
CA ALA A 418 -12.27 2.30 9.25
C ALA A 418 -11.61 2.66 7.91
N LEU A 419 -12.17 3.62 7.17
CA LEU A 419 -11.59 4.11 5.90
C LEU A 419 -10.18 4.65 6.13
N PHE A 420 -10.01 5.50 7.14
CA PHE A 420 -8.72 6.10 7.45
C PHE A 420 -7.63 5.05 7.75
N ILE A 421 -7.97 3.98 8.49
CA ILE A 421 -7.03 2.88 8.73
C ILE A 421 -6.59 2.23 7.40
N LEU A 422 -7.53 1.96 6.50
CA LEU A 422 -7.24 1.31 5.22
C LEU A 422 -6.52 2.24 4.23
N GLU A 423 -6.75 3.54 4.30
CA GLU A 423 -6.01 4.54 3.53
C GLU A 423 -4.55 4.62 3.96
N LYS A 424 -4.28 4.43 5.25
CA LYS A 424 -2.93 4.37 5.80
C LYS A 424 -2.17 3.10 5.46
N THR A 425 -2.82 2.10 4.87
CA THR A 425 -2.12 0.89 4.49
C THR A 425 -0.99 1.23 3.52
N ASP A 426 0.23 0.91 3.94
CA ASP A 426 1.44 1.18 3.18
C ASP A 426 1.38 0.48 1.83
N ARG A 427 1.10 1.25 0.78
CA ARG A 427 1.01 0.75 -0.59
C ARG A 427 2.31 0.12 -1.06
N SER A 428 3.45 0.52 -0.50
CA SER A 428 4.73 -0.13 -0.82
C SER A 428 4.77 -1.58 -0.32
N LYS A 429 4.05 -1.91 0.75
CA LYS A 429 3.96 -3.26 1.30
C LYS A 429 3.09 -4.20 0.50
N PHE A 430 2.12 -3.67 -0.26
CA PHE A 430 1.49 -4.41 -1.36
C PHE A 430 2.59 -4.77 -2.35
N LEU A 431 3.08 -6.00 -2.23
CA LEU A 431 4.30 -6.48 -2.88
C LEU A 431 5.62 -5.81 -2.40
N ALA A 432 5.74 -5.42 -1.12
CA ALA A 432 7.08 -5.40 -0.48
C ALA A 432 7.38 -6.80 0.00
N ILE A 433 8.30 -7.45 -0.68
CA ILE A 433 9.03 -8.54 -0.06
C ILE A 433 9.99 -7.89 0.94
N MET A 434 9.75 -8.01 2.25
CA MET A 434 10.79 -7.74 3.25
C MET A 434 11.89 -8.79 3.06
N LEU A 435 13.05 -8.37 2.57
CA LEU A 435 14.19 -9.24 2.36
C LEU A 435 15.42 -8.64 2.99
N VAL A 436 15.97 -9.41 3.93
CA VAL A 436 17.37 -9.29 4.31
C VAL A 436 18.18 -9.72 3.08
N GLU A 437 19.01 -8.81 2.59
CA GLU A 437 19.82 -8.98 1.38
C GLU A 437 20.77 -10.17 1.52
N SER A 438 20.58 -11.17 0.66
CA SER A 438 21.68 -11.98 0.15
C SER A 438 21.53 -12.07 -1.37
N THR A 439 22.34 -11.31 -2.10
CA THR A 439 22.41 -11.37 -3.57
C THR A 439 22.79 -12.78 -4.02
N PRO A 440 22.19 -13.30 -5.12
CA PRO A 440 22.57 -14.59 -5.68
C PRO A 440 24.03 -14.55 -6.19
N GLU A 441 24.74 -15.68 -6.14
CA GLU A 441 26.16 -15.74 -6.53
C GLU A 441 26.36 -15.48 -8.03
N ASP A 442 27.42 -14.75 -8.43
CA ASP A 442 27.68 -14.50 -9.85
C ASP A 442 28.07 -15.79 -10.60
N GLU A 443 27.50 -16.02 -11.79
CA GLU A 443 27.79 -17.16 -12.67
C GLU A 443 28.33 -16.68 -14.03
N ALA A 444 29.49 -17.18 -14.46
CA ALA A 444 30.11 -16.77 -15.73
C ALA A 444 29.23 -17.16 -16.94
N GLY A 445 28.95 -16.20 -17.83
CA GLY A 445 28.13 -16.41 -19.04
C GLY A 445 26.61 -16.29 -18.82
N TYR A 446 26.18 -16.06 -17.58
CA TYR A 446 24.77 -15.88 -17.22
C TYR A 446 24.52 -14.52 -16.55
N VAL A 447 23.32 -14.00 -16.75
CA VAL A 447 22.78 -12.85 -16.03
C VAL A 447 21.58 -13.33 -15.23
N LYS A 448 21.60 -13.13 -13.91
CA LYS A 448 20.48 -13.50 -13.04
C LYS A 448 19.48 -12.36 -13.01
N VAL A 449 18.33 -12.58 -13.64
CA VAL A 449 17.26 -11.57 -13.75
C VAL A 449 16.19 -11.89 -12.72
N PRO A 450 15.89 -10.99 -11.77
CA PRO A 450 14.80 -11.22 -10.82
C PRO A 450 13.47 -11.26 -11.56
N LEU A 451 12.70 -12.33 -11.37
CA LEU A 451 11.34 -12.42 -11.91
C LEU A 451 10.36 -11.79 -10.92
N SER A 452 9.47 -10.93 -11.43
CA SER A 452 8.32 -10.43 -10.65
C SER A 452 7.17 -11.40 -10.85
N LEU A 453 7.06 -12.38 -9.94
CA LEU A 453 6.10 -13.47 -10.02
C LEU A 453 4.93 -13.27 -9.07
N SER A 454 3.73 -13.59 -9.52
CA SER A 454 2.56 -13.72 -8.67
C SER A 454 2.60 -15.01 -7.83
N PRO A 455 1.82 -15.09 -6.74
CA PRO A 455 1.69 -16.33 -5.98
C PRO A 455 1.22 -17.53 -6.82
N GLN A 456 0.35 -17.30 -7.82
CA GLN A 456 -0.09 -18.37 -8.72
C GLN A 456 1.06 -18.88 -9.60
N GLU A 457 1.89 -17.97 -10.12
CA GLU A 457 3.05 -18.33 -10.94
C GLU A 457 4.09 -19.09 -10.10
N ILE A 458 4.32 -18.68 -8.86
CA ILE A 458 5.19 -19.41 -7.92
C ILE A 458 4.65 -20.82 -7.62
N ALA A 459 3.33 -20.96 -7.40
CA ALA A 459 2.72 -22.26 -7.18
C ALA A 459 2.82 -23.18 -8.41
N GLN A 460 2.65 -22.61 -9.61
CA GLN A 460 2.79 -23.33 -10.87
C GLN A 460 4.24 -23.76 -11.13
N ILE A 461 5.23 -22.91 -10.85
CA ILE A 461 6.66 -23.29 -10.89
C ILE A 461 6.94 -24.46 -9.94
N LYS A 462 6.47 -24.38 -8.69
CA LYS A 462 6.65 -25.47 -7.71
C LYS A 462 6.02 -26.78 -8.16
N HIS A 463 4.84 -26.70 -8.80
CA HIS A 463 4.19 -27.88 -9.38
C HIS A 463 5.06 -28.51 -10.46
N ILE A 464 5.55 -27.72 -11.42
CA ILE A 464 6.41 -28.20 -12.51
C ILE A 464 7.72 -28.80 -11.95
N ILE A 465 8.36 -28.14 -10.97
CA ILE A 465 9.57 -28.66 -10.30
C ILE A 465 9.29 -30.02 -9.66
N SER A 466 8.16 -30.18 -8.96
CA SER A 466 7.82 -31.46 -8.33
C SER A 466 7.66 -32.59 -9.36
N LYS A 467 7.04 -32.29 -10.50
CA LYS A 467 6.86 -33.22 -11.62
C LYS A 467 8.19 -33.61 -12.25
N GLU A 468 9.08 -32.64 -12.44
CA GLU A 468 10.45 -32.86 -12.92
C GLU A 468 11.24 -33.78 -11.98
N GLN A 469 11.20 -33.50 -10.66
CA GLN A 469 11.87 -34.33 -9.65
C GLN A 469 11.32 -35.76 -9.61
N SER A 470 10.00 -35.94 -9.70
CA SER A 470 9.39 -37.27 -9.77
C SER A 470 9.80 -38.03 -11.03
N ALA A 471 9.84 -37.37 -12.20
CA ALA A 471 10.30 -38.00 -13.44
C ALA A 471 11.76 -38.45 -13.35
N LEU A 472 12.65 -37.62 -12.81
CA LEU A 472 14.06 -37.95 -12.59
C LEU A 472 14.25 -39.11 -11.61
N GLN A 473 13.45 -39.17 -10.54
CA GLN A 473 13.48 -40.30 -9.58
C GLN A 473 13.01 -41.62 -10.19
N GLU A 474 12.17 -41.57 -11.21
CA GLU A 474 11.66 -42.75 -11.94
C GLU A 474 12.50 -43.12 -13.17
N ASP A 475 13.68 -42.50 -13.36
CA ASP A 475 14.52 -42.63 -14.57
C ASP A 475 13.75 -42.34 -15.88
N ARG A 476 12.82 -41.36 -15.84
CA ARG A 476 12.01 -40.91 -16.97
C ARG A 476 12.41 -39.51 -17.42
N ILE A 477 12.22 -39.24 -18.71
CA ILE A 477 12.41 -37.90 -19.28
C ILE A 477 11.31 -36.98 -18.75
N PRO A 478 11.63 -35.80 -18.18
CA PRO A 478 10.63 -34.82 -17.77
C PRO A 478 9.76 -34.36 -18.95
N CYS A 479 8.45 -34.24 -18.72
CA CYS A 479 7.49 -33.82 -19.73
C CYS A 479 6.63 -32.66 -19.21
N LEU A 480 6.40 -31.66 -20.06
CA LEU A 480 5.54 -30.51 -19.80
C LEU A 480 4.29 -30.57 -20.67
N SER A 481 3.14 -30.20 -20.13
CA SER A 481 1.93 -29.96 -20.93
C SER A 481 2.10 -28.68 -21.77
N PRO A 482 1.34 -28.50 -22.86
CA PRO A 482 1.37 -27.27 -23.66
C PRO A 482 1.12 -25.99 -22.85
N LEU A 483 0.24 -26.06 -21.84
CA LEU A 483 -0.03 -24.94 -20.93
C LEU A 483 1.18 -24.63 -20.04
N GLU A 484 1.85 -25.66 -19.51
CA GLU A 484 3.10 -25.49 -18.74
C GLU A 484 4.21 -24.90 -19.62
N VAL A 485 4.32 -25.32 -20.89
CA VAL A 485 5.27 -24.73 -21.86
C VAL A 485 4.95 -23.26 -22.12
N SER A 486 3.68 -22.92 -22.39
CA SER A 486 3.26 -21.54 -22.63
C SER A 486 3.56 -20.65 -21.42
N PHE A 487 3.34 -21.16 -20.20
CA PHE A 487 3.66 -20.47 -18.96
C PHE A 487 5.16 -20.26 -18.78
N MET A 488 6.00 -21.29 -19.01
CA MET A 488 7.45 -21.13 -18.90
C MET A 488 7.98 -20.11 -19.92
N LEU A 489 7.45 -20.13 -21.15
CA LEU A 489 7.78 -19.15 -22.19
C LEU A 489 7.42 -17.71 -21.78
N SER A 490 6.29 -17.48 -21.11
CA SER A 490 5.95 -16.13 -20.64
C SER A 490 6.93 -15.61 -19.58
N LEU A 491 7.42 -16.47 -18.68
CA LEU A 491 8.44 -16.10 -17.69
C LEU A 491 9.78 -15.75 -18.33
N ILE A 492 10.18 -16.53 -19.34
CA ILE A 492 11.41 -16.29 -20.10
C ILE A 492 11.33 -14.95 -20.82
N TYR A 493 10.21 -14.67 -21.48
CA TYR A 493 10.00 -13.39 -22.15
C TYR A 493 10.10 -12.21 -21.18
N GLN A 494 9.53 -12.33 -19.98
CA GLN A 494 9.67 -11.31 -18.93
C GLN A 494 11.14 -11.02 -18.58
N ALA A 495 11.96 -12.08 -18.43
CA ALA A 495 13.39 -11.92 -18.15
C ALA A 495 14.15 -11.26 -19.30
N TYR A 496 13.88 -11.67 -20.54
CA TYR A 496 14.50 -11.09 -21.73
C TYR A 496 14.12 -9.62 -21.91
N ARG A 497 12.85 -9.28 -21.70
CA ARG A 497 12.36 -7.89 -21.76
C ARG A 497 13.04 -7.02 -20.71
N ALA A 498 13.25 -7.52 -19.50
CA ALA A 498 13.97 -6.79 -18.44
C ALA A 498 15.43 -6.48 -18.80
N GLN A 499 16.04 -7.25 -19.71
CA GLN A 499 17.37 -7.00 -20.27
C GLN A 499 17.36 -6.16 -21.56
N GLY A 500 16.22 -5.59 -21.93
CA GLY A 500 16.09 -4.70 -23.09
C GLY A 500 15.83 -5.42 -24.42
N PHE A 501 15.39 -6.68 -24.40
CA PHE A 501 14.86 -7.32 -25.61
C PHE A 501 13.53 -6.67 -26.01
N GLU A 502 13.50 -5.98 -27.15
CA GLU A 502 12.29 -5.41 -27.73
C GLU A 502 11.59 -6.46 -28.59
N SER A 503 10.30 -6.73 -28.30
CA SER A 503 9.53 -7.69 -29.09
C SER A 503 9.39 -7.24 -30.54
N VAL A 504 9.28 -8.21 -31.43
CA VAL A 504 9.07 -7.96 -32.86
C VAL A 504 7.61 -8.17 -33.21
N PRO A 505 6.95 -7.23 -33.93
CA PRO A 505 5.57 -7.39 -34.35
C PRO A 505 5.33 -8.74 -35.06
N PRO A 506 4.19 -9.42 -34.83
CA PRO A 506 3.90 -10.73 -35.42
C PRO A 506 4.06 -10.80 -36.96
N GLU A 507 3.82 -9.68 -37.65
CA GLU A 507 4.02 -9.56 -39.10
C GLU A 507 5.51 -9.57 -39.47
N MET A 508 6.33 -8.84 -38.72
CA MET A 508 7.78 -8.84 -38.87
C MET A 508 8.36 -10.20 -38.48
N PHE A 509 7.81 -10.85 -37.45
CA PHE A 509 8.14 -12.22 -37.09
C PHE A 509 7.92 -13.20 -38.25
N ARG A 510 6.77 -13.15 -38.92
CA ARG A 510 6.50 -13.98 -40.12
C ARG A 510 7.45 -13.69 -41.28
N ILE A 511 7.79 -12.42 -41.49
CA ILE A 511 8.76 -11.99 -42.52
C ILE A 511 10.15 -12.52 -42.19
N ARG A 512 10.62 -12.38 -40.94
CA ARG A 512 11.92 -12.89 -40.48
C ARG A 512 11.98 -14.41 -40.53
N LEU A 513 10.92 -15.10 -40.13
CA LEU A 513 10.71 -16.54 -40.37
C LEU A 513 10.99 -16.89 -41.84
N ALA A 514 10.41 -16.15 -42.79
CA ALA A 514 10.62 -16.38 -44.21
C ALA A 514 12.04 -16.03 -44.71
N GLU A 515 12.63 -14.93 -44.24
CA GLU A 515 13.90 -14.37 -44.72
C GLU A 515 15.14 -15.04 -44.13
N VAL A 516 15.15 -15.27 -42.82
CA VAL A 516 16.31 -15.83 -42.09
C VAL A 516 16.27 -17.36 -42.08
N PHE A 517 15.06 -17.92 -42.11
CA PHE A 517 14.85 -19.35 -41.91
C PHE A 517 14.21 -20.07 -43.12
N GLY A 518 13.99 -19.38 -44.24
CA GLY A 518 13.51 -19.98 -45.49
C GLY A 518 12.04 -20.43 -45.48
N ILE A 519 11.26 -19.95 -44.52
CA ILE A 519 9.91 -20.47 -44.17
C ILE A 519 8.84 -20.13 -45.22
N ALA A 520 9.08 -19.27 -46.21
CA ALA A 520 8.15 -19.13 -47.34
C ALA A 520 7.94 -20.47 -48.10
N ARG A 521 8.87 -21.43 -47.96
CA ARG A 521 8.78 -22.81 -48.48
C ARG A 521 8.52 -23.85 -47.37
N PHE A 522 7.98 -23.47 -46.20
CA PHE A 522 7.79 -24.36 -45.05
C PHE A 522 7.06 -25.65 -45.40
N TYR A 523 6.03 -25.55 -46.23
CA TYR A 523 5.23 -26.70 -46.66
C TYR A 523 5.97 -27.69 -47.57
N GLN A 524 7.17 -27.33 -48.05
CA GLN A 524 8.03 -28.10 -48.94
C GLN A 524 9.36 -28.54 -48.29
N ASN A 525 9.61 -28.16 -47.02
CA ASN A 525 10.86 -28.44 -46.30
C ASN A 525 10.79 -29.80 -45.54
N PRO A 526 11.83 -30.65 -45.58
CA PRO A 526 11.91 -31.86 -44.76
C PRO A 526 11.64 -31.65 -43.27
N LEU A 527 11.96 -30.47 -42.73
CA LEU A 527 11.72 -30.13 -41.32
C LEU A 527 10.24 -30.07 -40.93
N LYS A 528 9.30 -29.97 -41.90
CA LYS A 528 7.85 -29.98 -41.65
C LYS A 528 7.41 -31.20 -40.84
N GLN A 529 8.06 -32.34 -41.02
CA GLN A 529 7.72 -33.56 -40.29
C GLN A 529 8.12 -33.51 -38.81
N HIS A 530 8.95 -32.55 -38.40
CA HIS A 530 9.43 -32.36 -37.03
C HIS A 530 8.72 -31.21 -36.31
N LEU A 531 7.72 -30.61 -36.94
CA LEU A 531 7.05 -29.41 -36.46
C LEU A 531 5.71 -29.74 -35.81
N ILE A 532 5.50 -29.26 -34.59
CA ILE A 532 4.20 -29.28 -33.92
C ILE A 532 3.78 -27.86 -33.62
N ASP A 533 2.61 -27.50 -34.14
CA ASP A 533 2.04 -26.16 -34.06
C ASP A 533 0.99 -26.10 -32.95
N PHE A 534 1.21 -25.28 -31.93
CA PHE A 534 0.27 -24.98 -30.84
C PHE A 534 -0.19 -23.53 -30.93
N ASP A 535 -1.26 -23.14 -30.24
CA ASP A 535 -1.84 -21.79 -30.39
C ASP A 535 -0.82 -20.66 -30.12
N SER A 536 -0.07 -20.73 -29.02
CA SER A 536 0.91 -19.70 -28.61
C SER A 536 2.36 -19.96 -29.05
N PHE A 537 2.75 -21.21 -29.34
CA PHE A 537 4.15 -21.55 -29.69
C PHE A 537 4.25 -22.67 -30.73
N MET A 538 5.43 -22.80 -31.35
CA MET A 538 5.77 -23.94 -32.23
C MET A 538 6.95 -24.73 -31.65
N LEU A 539 6.92 -26.05 -31.82
CA LEU A 539 8.04 -26.95 -31.51
C LEU A 539 8.76 -27.35 -32.79
N LEU A 540 10.08 -27.15 -32.84
CA LEU A 540 10.96 -27.66 -33.90
C LEU A 540 11.77 -28.86 -33.37
N GLY A 541 11.24 -30.06 -33.59
CA GLY A 541 11.89 -31.36 -33.40
C GLY A 541 12.01 -31.85 -31.95
N VAL A 542 11.63 -33.13 -31.75
CA VAL A 542 12.08 -33.93 -30.61
C VAL A 542 13.39 -34.57 -31.00
N VAL A 543 14.47 -34.20 -30.30
CA VAL A 543 15.73 -34.90 -30.42
C VAL A 543 15.88 -35.73 -29.15
N ASP A 544 15.75 -37.05 -29.26
CA ASP A 544 15.90 -38.01 -28.15
C ASP A 544 17.30 -38.01 -27.51
N LYS A 545 18.20 -37.12 -27.95
CA LYS A 545 19.55 -36.97 -27.41
C LYS A 545 19.96 -35.50 -27.31
N PRO A 546 20.86 -35.13 -26.39
CA PRO A 546 21.46 -33.80 -26.29
C PRO A 546 22.36 -33.41 -27.48
N CYS A 547 22.33 -34.17 -28.57
CA CYS A 547 23.13 -33.95 -29.76
C CYS A 547 22.30 -34.11 -31.04
N TYR A 548 22.53 -33.20 -31.99
CA TYR A 548 21.79 -33.08 -33.25
C TYR A 548 22.29 -34.05 -34.33
N VAL A 549 22.39 -35.35 -34.03
CA VAL A 549 22.88 -36.36 -34.99
C VAL A 549 21.77 -37.32 -35.42
N ASP A 550 21.53 -37.33 -36.73
CA ASP A 550 20.77 -38.25 -37.60
C ASP A 550 19.48 -38.91 -37.08
N ALA A 551 18.43 -38.64 -37.86
CA ALA A 551 17.05 -39.11 -37.78
C ALA A 551 16.83 -40.51 -37.15
N MET A 552 16.43 -40.54 -35.88
CA MET A 552 15.49 -41.57 -35.41
C MET A 552 14.12 -41.32 -36.04
N LEU A 553 13.35 -42.40 -36.24
CA LEU A 553 12.06 -42.44 -36.94
C LEU A 553 11.08 -41.42 -36.38
N ALA A 554 11.08 -40.23 -36.99
CA ALA A 554 10.35 -39.04 -36.58
C ALA A 554 8.84 -39.27 -36.40
N ASP A 555 8.29 -40.25 -37.13
CA ASP A 555 6.86 -40.54 -37.16
C ASP A 555 6.34 -41.15 -35.83
N GLU A 556 7.12 -41.99 -35.14
CA GLU A 556 6.69 -42.57 -33.85
C GLU A 556 6.71 -41.54 -32.72
N ALA A 557 7.72 -40.66 -32.68
CA ALA A 557 7.82 -39.57 -31.70
C ALA A 557 6.73 -38.51 -31.92
N LEU A 558 6.46 -38.14 -33.18
CA LEU A 558 5.37 -37.22 -33.52
C LEU A 558 3.99 -37.81 -33.18
N GLU A 559 3.76 -39.09 -33.45
CA GLU A 559 2.51 -39.75 -33.05
C GLU A 559 2.36 -39.79 -31.53
N MET A 560 3.43 -39.98 -30.77
CA MET A 560 3.36 -40.00 -29.30
C MET A 560 3.01 -38.62 -28.72
N LEU A 561 3.65 -37.55 -29.21
CA LEU A 561 3.38 -36.16 -28.78
C LEU A 561 1.96 -35.73 -29.15
N LYS A 562 1.50 -36.08 -30.36
CA LYS A 562 0.13 -35.82 -30.82
C LYS A 562 -0.92 -36.62 -30.04
N ARG A 563 -0.56 -37.79 -29.50
CA ARG A 563 -1.48 -38.67 -28.75
C ARG A 563 -1.55 -38.36 -27.26
N LYS A 564 -0.58 -37.66 -26.66
CA LYS A 564 -0.44 -37.56 -25.20
C LYS A 564 -0.69 -36.18 -24.58
N GLU A 565 -0.81 -35.10 -25.35
CA GLU A 565 -0.88 -33.74 -24.77
C GLU A 565 0.30 -33.41 -23.82
N GLU A 566 1.46 -34.07 -24.02
CA GLU A 566 2.66 -33.94 -23.21
C GLU A 566 3.88 -33.74 -24.13
N VAL A 567 4.70 -32.72 -23.85
CA VAL A 567 5.92 -32.33 -24.56
C VAL A 567 7.13 -32.80 -23.75
N CYS A 568 7.85 -33.79 -24.27
CA CYS A 568 8.98 -34.44 -23.59
C CYS A 568 10.29 -34.23 -24.35
N GLY A 569 11.42 -34.26 -23.65
CA GLY A 569 12.76 -34.17 -24.25
C GLY A 569 13.23 -32.74 -24.53
N ASN A 570 14.41 -32.62 -25.15
CA ASN A 570 14.96 -31.31 -25.55
C ASN A 570 14.28 -30.86 -26.84
N ASN A 571 13.63 -29.70 -26.79
CA ASN A 571 12.88 -29.14 -27.91
C ASN A 571 13.34 -27.71 -28.16
N LEU A 572 13.33 -27.28 -29.41
CA LEU A 572 13.47 -25.86 -29.75
C LEU A 572 12.08 -25.22 -29.82
N TYR A 573 11.83 -24.26 -28.94
CA TYR A 573 10.55 -23.57 -28.80
C TYR A 573 10.59 -22.23 -29.50
N PHE A 574 9.54 -21.93 -30.27
CA PHE A 574 9.33 -20.64 -30.92
C PHE A 574 8.06 -20.04 -30.35
N GLU A 575 8.19 -18.97 -29.58
CA GLU A 575 7.04 -18.24 -29.07
C GLU A 575 6.57 -17.26 -30.15
N LYS A 576 5.30 -17.37 -30.54
CA LYS A 576 4.77 -16.72 -31.74
C LYS A 576 4.39 -15.26 -31.52
N GLU A 577 3.98 -14.89 -30.30
CA GLU A 577 3.45 -13.56 -30.01
C GLU A 577 4.56 -12.52 -29.81
N ASN A 578 5.61 -12.91 -29.08
CA ASN A 578 6.71 -12.04 -28.65
C ASN A 578 8.01 -12.31 -29.40
N ALA A 579 8.01 -13.30 -30.30
CA ALA A 579 9.09 -13.56 -31.25
C ALA A 579 10.44 -13.82 -30.57
N PHE A 580 10.55 -14.92 -29.84
CA PHE A 580 11.83 -15.42 -29.31
C PHE A 580 11.94 -16.94 -29.44
N VAL A 581 13.17 -17.43 -29.43
CA VAL A 581 13.56 -18.84 -29.56
C VAL A 581 14.35 -19.27 -28.34
N ILE A 582 14.02 -20.43 -27.80
CA ILE A 582 14.76 -21.03 -26.68
C ILE A 582 14.76 -22.56 -26.77
N ASP A 583 15.81 -23.21 -26.27
CA ASP A 583 15.97 -24.68 -26.29
C ASP A 583 15.83 -25.34 -24.90
N ASN A 584 15.54 -24.55 -23.86
CA ASN A 584 15.43 -25.01 -22.48
C ASN A 584 14.30 -24.31 -21.71
N LEU A 585 13.38 -25.12 -21.17
CA LEU A 585 12.23 -24.65 -20.38
C LEU A 585 12.15 -25.32 -19.00
N LEU A 586 13.10 -26.19 -18.64
CA LEU A 586 13.03 -26.92 -17.37
C LEU A 586 13.40 -25.99 -16.21
N PRO A 587 12.51 -25.82 -15.21
CA PRO A 587 12.76 -24.93 -14.08
C PRO A 587 14.10 -25.17 -13.39
N SER A 588 14.53 -26.43 -13.23
CA SER A 588 15.82 -26.76 -12.59
C SER A 588 17.05 -26.19 -13.30
N GLN A 589 16.93 -25.88 -14.59
CA GLN A 589 18.05 -25.44 -15.42
C GLN A 589 18.05 -23.93 -15.62
N ILE A 590 16.87 -23.31 -15.68
CA ILE A 590 16.72 -21.90 -16.04
C ILE A 590 16.28 -21.01 -14.87
N LEU A 591 15.87 -21.58 -13.74
CA LEU A 591 15.48 -20.81 -12.55
C LEU A 591 16.42 -21.09 -11.39
N GLU A 592 16.63 -20.06 -10.59
CA GLU A 592 17.31 -20.15 -9.30
C GLU A 592 16.43 -19.54 -8.24
N GLN A 593 16.19 -20.28 -7.17
CA GLN A 593 15.50 -19.75 -6.01
C GLN A 593 16.51 -19.44 -4.93
N SER A 594 16.59 -18.17 -4.53
CA SER A 594 17.38 -17.78 -3.36
C SER A 594 16.70 -18.24 -2.07
N SER A 595 17.48 -18.28 -1.00
CA SER A 595 17.03 -18.61 0.37
C SER A 595 15.86 -17.76 0.84
N ASP A 596 15.71 -16.58 0.25
CA ASP A 596 14.71 -15.56 0.55
C ASP A 596 13.39 -15.76 -0.23
N GLY A 597 13.34 -16.80 -1.06
CA GLY A 597 12.17 -17.20 -1.84
C GLY A 597 12.01 -16.48 -3.18
N ARG A 598 12.82 -15.46 -3.49
CA ARG A 598 12.85 -14.83 -4.82
C ARG A 598 13.32 -15.83 -5.86
N VAL A 599 12.73 -15.74 -7.05
CA VAL A 599 13.07 -16.57 -8.18
C VAL A 599 13.79 -15.70 -9.22
N TYR A 600 15.00 -16.08 -9.54
CA TYR A 600 15.79 -15.48 -10.60
C TYR A 600 15.74 -16.38 -11.83
N TYR A 601 15.58 -15.76 -12.98
CA TYR A 601 15.83 -16.42 -14.25
C TYR A 601 17.33 -16.35 -14.57
N ARG A 602 17.93 -17.50 -14.85
CA ARG A 602 19.32 -17.64 -15.29
C ARG A 602 19.38 -17.38 -16.79
N LEU A 603 19.43 -16.10 -17.16
CA LEU A 603 19.48 -15.69 -18.56
C LEU A 603 20.87 -15.96 -19.12
N ARG A 604 20.96 -16.85 -20.10
CA ARG A 604 22.22 -17.10 -20.81
C ARG A 604 22.49 -15.98 -21.81
N LEU A 605 23.65 -15.33 -21.70
CA LEU A 605 24.02 -14.23 -22.61
C LEU A 605 24.04 -14.67 -24.08
N ALA A 606 24.47 -15.91 -24.33
CA ALA A 606 24.47 -16.52 -25.66
C ALA A 606 23.07 -16.48 -26.32
N ASP A 607 22.04 -16.87 -25.57
CA ASP A 607 20.67 -16.96 -26.08
C ASP A 607 20.07 -15.57 -26.31
N MET A 608 20.45 -14.58 -25.50
CA MET A 608 20.10 -13.17 -25.71
C MET A 608 20.70 -12.63 -27.02
N TYR A 609 21.97 -12.90 -27.30
CA TYR A 609 22.60 -12.50 -28.56
C TYR A 609 21.99 -13.21 -29.76
N LEU A 610 21.66 -14.50 -29.62
CA LEU A 610 20.96 -15.28 -30.65
C LEU A 610 19.60 -14.65 -30.99
N ASN A 611 18.78 -14.39 -29.98
CA ASN A 611 17.45 -13.80 -30.17
C ASN A 611 17.55 -12.38 -30.76
N THR A 612 18.48 -11.56 -30.28
CA THR A 612 18.73 -10.22 -30.82
C THR A 612 19.11 -10.28 -32.30
N PHE A 613 20.03 -11.17 -32.68
CA PHE A 613 20.45 -11.39 -34.06
C PHE A 613 19.29 -11.83 -34.96
N LEU A 614 18.50 -12.81 -34.52
CA LEU A 614 17.40 -13.37 -35.30
C LEU A 614 16.28 -12.36 -35.58
N PHE A 615 15.95 -11.51 -34.60
CA PHE A 615 14.73 -10.71 -34.64
C PHE A 615 14.95 -9.23 -34.99
N ARG A 616 16.02 -8.59 -34.49
CA ARG A 616 16.37 -7.22 -34.92
C ARG A 616 16.99 -7.23 -36.30
N ASN A 617 17.90 -8.17 -36.52
CA ASN A 617 18.52 -8.41 -37.83
C ASN A 617 19.17 -7.16 -38.46
N ASP A 618 19.71 -6.26 -37.63
CA ASP A 618 20.51 -5.11 -38.06
C ASP A 618 22.03 -5.43 -38.01
N GLU A 619 22.87 -4.53 -38.50
CA GLU A 619 24.33 -4.73 -38.52
C GLU A 619 24.94 -4.74 -37.11
N ASP A 620 24.34 -3.99 -36.18
CA ASP A 620 24.81 -3.94 -34.78
C ASP A 620 24.57 -5.27 -34.07
N ALA A 621 23.40 -5.90 -34.28
CA ALA A 621 23.07 -7.21 -33.75
C ALA A 621 23.92 -8.33 -34.38
N LEU A 622 24.22 -8.23 -35.68
CA LEU A 622 25.15 -9.14 -36.36
C LEU A 622 26.57 -8.99 -35.80
N GLN A 623 27.05 -7.77 -35.59
CA GLN A 623 28.37 -7.51 -35.02
C GLN A 623 28.46 -8.01 -33.58
N ALA A 624 27.47 -7.73 -32.74
CA ALA A 624 27.38 -8.25 -31.37
C ALA A 624 27.39 -9.79 -31.33
N PHE A 625 26.72 -10.43 -32.29
CA PHE A 625 26.74 -11.89 -32.43
C PHE A 625 28.12 -12.43 -32.84
N LEU A 626 28.83 -11.76 -33.76
CA LEU A 626 30.19 -12.14 -34.17
C LEU A 626 31.22 -11.98 -33.04
N ASP A 627 30.99 -11.01 -32.15
CA ASP A 627 31.87 -10.67 -31.03
C ASP A 627 31.57 -11.50 -29.76
N SER A 628 30.46 -12.24 -29.73
CA SER A 628 30.08 -13.13 -28.62
C SER A 628 31.09 -14.26 -28.38
N GLU A 629 31.40 -14.52 -27.10
CA GLU A 629 32.27 -15.62 -26.66
C GLU A 629 31.65 -17.00 -26.95
N ASP A 630 30.31 -17.07 -27.01
CA ASP A 630 29.54 -18.30 -27.20
C ASP A 630 29.12 -18.55 -28.65
N LYS A 631 29.60 -17.74 -29.60
CA LYS A 631 29.18 -17.79 -31.02
C LYS A 631 29.26 -19.16 -31.68
N GLY A 632 30.21 -20.00 -31.27
CA GLY A 632 30.39 -21.35 -31.83
C GLY A 632 29.25 -22.30 -31.47
N GLU A 633 28.64 -22.15 -30.29
CA GLU A 633 27.49 -22.95 -29.85
C GLU A 633 26.20 -22.44 -30.48
N ILE A 634 26.00 -21.12 -30.47
CA ILE A 634 24.85 -20.46 -31.09
C ILE A 634 24.77 -20.81 -32.59
N LEU A 635 25.91 -20.79 -33.29
CA LEU A 635 25.99 -21.18 -34.69
C LEU A 635 25.68 -22.67 -34.92
N GLY A 636 26.00 -23.53 -33.97
CA GLY A 636 25.65 -24.95 -34.00
C GLY A 636 24.14 -25.17 -34.00
N THR A 637 23.41 -24.49 -33.11
CA THR A 637 21.94 -24.52 -33.05
C THR A 637 21.34 -23.94 -34.33
N LEU A 638 21.86 -22.81 -34.81
CA LEU A 638 21.37 -22.17 -36.03
C LEU A 638 21.53 -23.08 -37.27
N LEU A 639 22.68 -23.72 -37.43
CA LEU A 639 22.94 -24.62 -38.56
C LEU A 639 22.14 -25.93 -38.50
N ALA A 640 21.83 -26.41 -37.29
CA ALA A 640 21.07 -27.66 -37.11
C ALA A 640 19.60 -27.50 -37.51
N PHE A 641 18.99 -26.36 -37.18
CA PHE A 641 17.55 -26.14 -37.39
C PHE A 641 17.24 -25.25 -38.60
N PHE A 642 18.21 -24.49 -39.13
CA PHE A 642 17.97 -23.50 -40.18
C PHE A 642 19.00 -23.63 -41.32
N PRO A 643 18.72 -24.49 -42.32
CA PRO A 643 19.68 -24.83 -43.37
C PRO A 643 20.12 -23.63 -44.24
N ASP A 644 19.26 -22.60 -44.35
CA ASP A 644 19.51 -21.42 -45.18
C ASP A 644 20.37 -20.35 -44.47
N ILE A 645 20.66 -20.51 -43.16
CA ILE A 645 21.43 -19.51 -42.39
C ILE A 645 22.84 -19.29 -42.97
N LYS A 646 23.40 -20.33 -43.60
CA LYS A 646 24.71 -20.23 -44.26
C LYS A 646 24.66 -19.32 -45.48
N GLU A 647 23.63 -19.46 -46.31
CA GLU A 647 23.41 -18.59 -47.48
C GLU A 647 23.09 -17.16 -47.03
N TYR A 648 22.28 -17.02 -45.98
CA TYR A 648 21.97 -15.75 -45.36
C TYR A 648 23.23 -14.99 -44.90
N LEU A 649 24.14 -15.65 -44.18
CA LEU A 649 25.40 -15.07 -43.73
C LEU A 649 26.34 -14.75 -44.91
N HIS A 650 26.35 -15.58 -45.97
CA HIS A 650 27.12 -15.30 -47.20
C HIS A 650 26.68 -14.03 -47.93
N ASN A 651 25.42 -13.62 -47.79
CA ASN A 651 24.91 -12.38 -48.39
C ASN A 651 25.20 -11.13 -47.53
N ARG A 652 25.57 -11.31 -46.25
CA ARG A 652 25.74 -10.23 -45.27
C ARG A 652 27.20 -9.99 -44.89
N LEU A 653 28.03 -11.03 -44.94
CA LEU A 653 29.43 -10.99 -44.55
C LEU A 653 30.34 -11.30 -45.74
N SER A 654 31.61 -10.89 -45.64
CA SER A 654 32.60 -11.27 -46.65
C SER A 654 32.79 -12.80 -46.67
N PRO A 655 33.11 -13.42 -47.83
CA PRO A 655 33.32 -14.86 -47.91
C PRO A 655 34.39 -15.40 -46.93
N GLN A 656 35.38 -14.57 -46.57
CA GLN A 656 36.43 -14.92 -45.61
C GLN A 656 35.91 -14.91 -44.17
N ASP A 657 35.05 -13.96 -43.82
CA ASP A 657 34.47 -13.86 -42.48
C ASP A 657 33.44 -14.96 -42.25
N VAL A 658 32.64 -15.31 -43.27
CA VAL A 658 31.76 -16.49 -43.19
C VAL A 658 32.56 -17.77 -43.02
N GLN A 659 33.67 -17.96 -43.74
CA GLN A 659 34.50 -19.15 -43.54
C GLN A 659 35.09 -19.23 -42.13
N LYS A 660 35.62 -18.13 -41.59
CA LYS A 660 36.12 -18.09 -40.20
C LYS A 660 35.01 -18.37 -39.19
N PHE A 661 33.83 -17.81 -39.44
CA PHE A 661 32.66 -17.99 -38.59
C PHE A 661 32.19 -19.45 -38.60
N MET A 662 32.04 -20.06 -39.78
CA MET A 662 31.64 -21.46 -39.96
C MET A 662 32.67 -22.46 -39.42
N GLN A 663 33.96 -22.14 -39.42
CA GLN A 663 35.02 -22.96 -38.81
C GLN A 663 34.97 -22.96 -37.28
N GLY A 664 34.34 -21.94 -36.67
CA GLY A 664 34.14 -21.84 -35.23
C GLY A 664 32.90 -22.57 -34.71
N ALA A 665 32.03 -23.08 -35.59
CA ALA A 665 30.84 -23.84 -35.20
C ALA A 665 31.25 -25.11 -34.44
N LYS A 666 30.81 -25.23 -33.19
CA LYS A 666 31.01 -26.44 -32.39
C LYS A 666 29.70 -27.23 -32.41
N PRO A 667 29.63 -28.42 -33.03
CA PRO A 667 28.50 -29.30 -32.81
C PRO A 667 28.44 -29.65 -31.32
N LYS A 668 27.25 -29.58 -30.72
CA LYS A 668 27.01 -29.97 -29.33
C LYS A 668 27.37 -31.45 -29.18
N ALA A 669 28.36 -31.76 -28.32
CA ALA A 669 28.82 -33.13 -28.14
C ALA A 669 27.71 -33.99 -27.53
N CYS A 670 27.52 -35.21 -28.05
CA CYS A 670 26.66 -36.20 -27.38
C CYS A 670 27.32 -36.58 -26.05
N PRO A 671 26.63 -36.43 -24.89
CA PRO A 671 27.08 -37.03 -23.65
C PRO A 671 27.03 -38.56 -23.70
#